data_AF-A0A9P1CUX5-F1
#
_entry.id   AF-A0A9P1CUX5-F1
#
_cell.length_a   1.000
_cell.length_b   1.000
_cell.length_c   1.000
_cell.angle_alpha   90.00
_cell.angle_beta   90.00
_cell.angle_gamma   90.00
#
_symmetry.space_group_name_H-M   'P 1'
#
loop_
_entity.id
_entity.type
_entity.pdbx_description
1 polymer ?
#
loop_
_entity_poly.entity_id
_entity_poly.type
_entity_poly.pdbx_seq_one_letter_code
_entity_poly.pdbx_strand_id
1 'polypeptide(L)'
;MKLILLVSGLFVSRNFRICAKARYSLKDPQALAQFLQEADLRLVRATYLVDLVHSRRPFPRRQETESELFICGDKTETALVTHAEVQNWASGGQRAIICSISHAWEAREHPDPCRYQLQHIVNHAGLYGAAFDADIWVYYDYVSLFQYQRLSSHEEQSFRKAMEHMHLLFAHECTLTFTIETLTPEHDRETMLDLVPVFELPSRSVKAMRLIDLVENLTPYSLRGWCIAETEWSLLRRVSAQRQQIDRQKSDKDESKGDIAEDGLNGRVPTAPHHFAQHFIPNFRFTHRSDAEAVIYLQRVIFHEKVTWCEHLVLEGLPACEILSLSHVLPYYEKLKSMKLKTFRCGEAEARAFGKALALSRVEKLEVHNNDPESSKFLVEAVSEALETNMSVSDINMEGNDISAQGAKALAKALKINCSVRDIKLGYNRILDEGAKVLAEVLKVNTSVRDIHLERNGIGIEGAKALAEALKINCSVRDIKLGYNRILDEGAKVLAEVLKVNTSVRDIHLERNGIGIEGAKALAKALKINGSVRDIKLGYNRILDEGAKVLAEVLKVNTSVRDIHLERNGIGIEGAKALAEALKINCSVRDIKLGYNRILDEGAKALADALKTRDTDQTASDSEAEDRMGDQQISAVEPFEAPVRLKALADALKTNSLSGDIDLKGDSIGAKGAQALAEVLETNTSVRNLDLKFCRIGAEETKALAEALKVNSSVEVINMKRNDIGTEGAKALAEALKVNSSVEVINMEDNDIGTEGAKALAKALKVNTTVRIISMKHNDIGTEGAKALAEALKVNSSVQVINMEDNDIGTEGAKALAKALKVNTTVRIISMKHNDIGTEGAKALAEALIVNTFVSDINLANNGIGVEGAKALAEALIVNTFVSDINLANNGIGVEGAKALAEALIVTTSVSEINLANNGIGVAGAEALAEALISNTSVKNINLVNNGIVVEGAEVLEELLEEKKRMGFGLPIVF
;
A
#
# COMPACT_ATOMS: atom_id res chain seq x y z
N MET A 1 -40.22 6.39 -35.84
CA MET A 1 -40.38 5.10 -36.56
C MET A 1 -39.33 4.82 -37.63
N LYS A 2 -38.98 5.76 -38.56
CA LYS A 2 -37.87 5.53 -39.52
C LYS A 2 -36.48 5.35 -38.86
N LEU A 3 -36.24 5.94 -37.67
CA LEU A 3 -35.02 5.78 -36.89
C LEU A 3 -34.88 4.37 -36.24
N ILE A 4 -36.00 3.71 -35.92
CA ILE A 4 -36.00 2.37 -35.29
C ILE A 4 -35.71 1.29 -36.34
N LEU A 5 -36.14 1.50 -37.59
CA LEU A 5 -35.96 0.54 -38.69
C LEU A 5 -34.54 0.56 -39.31
N LEU A 6 -33.85 1.69 -39.29
CA LEU A 6 -32.44 1.75 -39.71
C LEU A 6 -31.49 1.17 -38.65
N VAL A 7 -31.87 1.24 -37.37
CA VAL A 7 -31.11 0.63 -36.28
C VAL A 7 -31.37 -0.88 -36.23
N SER A 8 -32.59 -1.37 -36.40
CA SER A 8 -32.88 -2.82 -36.36
C SER A 8 -32.31 -3.62 -37.54
N GLY A 9 -32.07 -3.01 -38.71
CA GLY A 9 -31.39 -3.65 -39.84
C GLY A 9 -29.87 -3.87 -39.66
N LEU A 10 -29.25 -3.20 -38.68
CA LEU A 10 -27.81 -3.30 -38.37
C LEU A 10 -27.51 -4.28 -37.21
N PHE A 11 -28.53 -4.90 -36.61
CA PHE A 11 -28.43 -5.63 -35.34
C PHE A 11 -28.18 -7.15 -35.46
N VAL A 12 -27.98 -7.71 -36.67
CA VAL A 12 -27.85 -9.18 -36.86
C VAL A 12 -26.45 -9.63 -37.30
N SER A 13 -25.50 -8.71 -37.51
CA SER A 13 -24.14 -9.07 -37.92
C SER A 13 -23.17 -9.05 -36.73
N ARG A 14 -22.79 -10.25 -36.24
CA ARG A 14 -21.62 -10.48 -35.35
C ARG A 14 -20.28 -9.99 -35.93
N ASN A 15 -20.27 -9.36 -37.12
CA ASN A 15 -19.08 -9.11 -37.93
C ASN A 15 -18.83 -7.65 -38.30
N PHE A 16 -19.49 -6.67 -37.69
CA PHE A 16 -19.00 -5.28 -37.78
C PHE A 16 -17.83 -5.08 -36.81
N ARG A 17 -16.66 -5.62 -37.18
CA ARG A 17 -15.37 -5.10 -36.69
C ARG A 17 -15.30 -3.65 -37.15
N ILE A 18 -15.72 -2.70 -36.30
CA ILE A 18 -15.29 -1.31 -36.46
C ILE A 18 -13.79 -1.32 -36.13
N CYS A 19 -12.99 -1.65 -37.13
CA CYS A 19 -11.54 -1.55 -37.11
C CYS A 19 -11.15 -0.10 -37.45
N ALA A 20 -11.82 0.88 -36.84
CA ALA A 20 -11.27 2.22 -36.77
C ALA A 20 -10.23 2.13 -35.65
N LYS A 21 -8.93 2.14 -36.00
CA LYS A 21 -7.89 2.39 -34.99
C LYS A 21 -8.28 3.70 -34.31
N ALA A 22 -8.55 3.66 -33.02
CA ALA A 22 -8.76 4.87 -32.25
C ALA A 22 -7.55 5.79 -32.46
N ARG A 23 -7.83 7.05 -32.80
CA ARG A 23 -6.80 8.03 -33.13
C ARG A 23 -5.88 8.31 -31.95
N TYR A 24 -6.42 8.25 -30.74
CA TYR A 24 -5.72 8.49 -29.48
C TYR A 24 -5.92 7.29 -28.56
N SER A 25 -4.85 6.86 -27.89
CA SER A 25 -4.93 5.83 -26.85
C SER A 25 -5.66 6.37 -25.62
N LEU A 26 -6.47 5.53 -24.98
CA LEU A 26 -7.19 5.87 -23.76
C LEU A 26 -6.46 5.50 -22.46
N LYS A 27 -5.21 5.08 -22.57
CA LYS A 27 -4.36 4.63 -21.46
C LYS A 27 -3.04 5.40 -21.38
N ASP A 28 -2.60 5.96 -22.50
CA ASP A 28 -1.29 6.59 -22.63
C ASP A 28 -1.41 8.09 -22.36
N PRO A 29 -0.78 8.64 -21.30
CA PRO A 29 -0.85 10.06 -21.01
C PRO A 29 -0.35 10.93 -22.17
N GLN A 30 0.57 10.43 -23.01
CA GLN A 30 1.04 11.14 -24.21
C GLN A 30 -0.05 11.30 -25.26
N ALA A 31 -0.93 10.30 -25.41
CA ALA A 31 -2.06 10.40 -26.33
C ALA A 31 -3.10 11.41 -25.86
N LEU A 32 -3.34 11.52 -24.54
CA LEU A 32 -4.20 12.56 -23.97
C LEU A 32 -3.59 13.94 -24.17
N ALA A 33 -2.30 14.11 -23.90
CA ALA A 33 -1.58 15.36 -24.15
C ALA A 33 -1.61 15.78 -25.61
N GLN A 34 -1.40 14.83 -26.52
CA GLN A 34 -1.49 15.05 -27.96
C GLN A 34 -2.90 15.51 -28.35
N PHE A 35 -3.96 14.88 -27.85
CA PHE A 35 -5.33 15.31 -28.10
C PHE A 35 -5.58 16.74 -27.61
N LEU A 36 -5.21 17.05 -26.36
CA LEU A 36 -5.37 18.38 -25.77
C LEU A 36 -4.66 19.45 -26.62
N GLN A 37 -3.44 19.16 -27.09
CA GLN A 37 -2.71 20.07 -27.97
C GLN A 37 -3.34 20.19 -29.36
N GLU A 38 -3.72 19.06 -29.96
CA GLU A 38 -4.24 18.98 -31.32
C GLU A 38 -5.62 19.60 -31.50
N ALA A 39 -6.48 19.49 -30.48
CA ALA A 39 -7.77 20.17 -30.41
C ALA A 39 -7.65 21.60 -29.87
N ASP A 40 -6.42 22.01 -29.50
CA ASP A 40 -6.12 23.23 -28.77
C ASP A 40 -7.09 23.41 -27.59
N LEU A 41 -7.22 22.41 -26.74
CA LEU A 41 -8.09 22.40 -25.57
C LEU A 41 -7.28 22.82 -24.33
N ARG A 42 -7.78 23.78 -23.56
CA ARG A 42 -7.09 24.30 -22.37
C ARG A 42 -7.71 23.70 -21.11
N LEU A 43 -6.86 23.27 -20.18
CA LEU A 43 -7.30 22.92 -18.83
C LEU A 43 -7.19 24.16 -17.94
N VAL A 44 -8.06 24.27 -16.95
CA VAL A 44 -8.08 25.37 -15.98
C VAL A 44 -7.36 24.94 -14.71
N ARG A 45 -6.53 25.80 -14.14
CA ARG A 45 -5.91 25.49 -12.84
C ARG A 45 -6.96 25.55 -11.74
N ALA A 46 -7.03 24.55 -10.88
CA ALA A 46 -7.91 24.60 -9.70
C ALA A 46 -7.57 25.80 -8.79
N THR A 47 -6.30 26.18 -8.70
CA THR A 47 -5.85 27.38 -7.96
C THR A 47 -6.42 28.68 -8.55
N TYR A 48 -6.64 28.74 -9.86
CA TYR A 48 -7.34 29.87 -10.48
C TYR A 48 -8.84 29.86 -10.16
N LEU A 49 -9.47 28.68 -10.08
CA LEU A 49 -10.87 28.58 -9.66
C LEU A 49 -11.07 29.08 -8.22
N VAL A 50 -10.11 28.81 -7.34
CA VAL A 50 -10.07 29.36 -5.97
C VAL A 50 -10.03 30.90 -5.99
N ASP A 51 -9.22 31.51 -6.87
CA ASP A 51 -9.18 32.97 -7.05
C ASP A 51 -10.53 33.54 -7.52
N LEU A 52 -11.23 32.85 -8.43
CA LEU A 52 -12.58 33.24 -8.86
C LEU A 52 -13.59 33.23 -7.71
N VAL A 53 -13.55 32.22 -6.84
CA VAL A 53 -14.41 32.16 -5.64
C VAL A 53 -14.10 33.31 -4.69
N HIS A 54 -12.82 33.55 -4.36
CA HIS A 54 -12.41 34.62 -3.45
C HIS A 54 -12.76 36.01 -3.98
N SER A 55 -12.56 36.25 -5.27
CA SER A 55 -12.89 37.50 -5.94
C SER A 55 -14.38 37.64 -6.29
N ARG A 56 -15.20 36.63 -5.96
CA ARG A 56 -16.64 36.56 -6.29
C ARG A 56 -16.95 36.71 -7.78
N ARG A 57 -16.02 36.29 -8.64
CA ARG A 57 -16.18 36.33 -10.09
C ARG A 57 -16.86 35.06 -10.60
N PRO A 58 -17.81 35.16 -11.56
CA PRO A 58 -18.32 33.98 -12.25
C PRO A 58 -17.26 33.41 -13.20
N PHE A 59 -17.52 32.21 -13.73
CA PHE A 59 -16.64 31.60 -14.72
C PHE A 59 -16.44 32.52 -15.93
N PRO A 60 -15.20 32.92 -16.27
CA PRO A 60 -14.94 33.62 -17.52
C PRO A 60 -15.07 32.67 -18.71
N ARG A 61 -15.31 33.22 -19.91
CA ARG A 61 -15.17 32.42 -21.14
C ARG A 61 -13.70 32.19 -21.42
N ARG A 62 -13.38 31.08 -22.08
CA ARG A 62 -12.02 30.77 -22.54
C ARG A 62 -11.27 31.97 -23.12
N GLN A 63 -11.90 32.69 -24.06
CA GLN A 63 -11.27 33.82 -24.76
C GLN A 63 -10.87 34.98 -23.83
N GLU A 64 -11.53 35.10 -22.68
CA GLU A 64 -11.22 36.12 -21.67
C GLU A 64 -10.07 35.65 -20.77
N THR A 65 -9.99 34.35 -20.52
CA THR A 65 -9.03 33.71 -19.62
C THR A 65 -7.65 33.47 -20.25
N GLU A 66 -7.53 33.42 -21.57
CA GLU A 66 -6.27 33.07 -22.26
C GLU A 66 -5.09 34.00 -21.94
N SER A 67 -5.37 35.27 -21.63
CA SER A 67 -4.36 36.27 -21.25
C SER A 67 -4.32 36.58 -19.75
N GLU A 68 -5.14 35.87 -18.96
CA GLU A 68 -5.31 36.17 -17.55
C GLU A 68 -4.17 35.58 -16.71
N LEU A 69 -3.56 36.47 -15.93
CA LEU A 69 -2.55 36.12 -14.93
C LEU A 69 -3.15 36.36 -13.55
N PHE A 70 -2.91 35.43 -12.65
CA PHE A 70 -3.34 35.53 -11.26
C PHE A 70 -2.18 35.23 -10.32
N ILE A 71 -2.34 35.61 -9.06
CA ILE A 71 -1.31 35.42 -8.03
C ILE A 71 -1.69 34.18 -7.21
N CYS A 72 -0.82 33.19 -7.21
CA CYS A 72 -0.94 31.98 -6.41
C CYS A 72 0.26 31.93 -5.44
N GLY A 73 0.04 32.31 -4.18
CA GLY A 73 1.13 32.54 -3.22
C GLY A 73 2.05 33.67 -3.71
N ASP A 74 3.36 33.39 -3.79
CA ASP A 74 4.37 34.36 -4.26
C ASP A 74 4.61 34.30 -5.79
N LYS A 75 3.85 33.48 -6.53
CA LYS A 75 4.05 33.25 -7.96
C LYS A 75 2.91 33.85 -8.78
N THR A 76 3.26 34.44 -9.90
CA THR A 76 2.30 34.80 -10.95
C THR A 76 2.15 33.64 -11.92
N GLU A 77 0.93 33.13 -12.08
CA GLU A 77 0.64 32.00 -12.95
C GLU A 77 -0.42 32.35 -14.00
N THR A 78 -0.43 31.59 -15.11
CA THR A 78 -1.49 31.67 -16.11
C THR A 78 -2.73 30.94 -15.60
N ALA A 79 -3.92 31.51 -15.80
CA ALA A 79 -5.18 30.86 -15.41
C ALA A 79 -5.40 29.50 -16.11
N LEU A 80 -4.96 29.40 -17.38
CA LEU A 80 -5.02 28.18 -18.17
C LEU A 80 -3.65 27.47 -18.19
N VAL A 81 -3.70 26.14 -18.18
CA VAL A 81 -2.53 25.26 -18.30
C VAL A 81 -2.04 25.28 -19.74
N THR A 82 -0.72 25.42 -19.92
CA THR A 82 -0.10 25.46 -21.24
C THR A 82 0.07 24.05 -21.82
N HIS A 83 0.11 23.93 -23.15
CA HIS A 83 0.37 22.63 -23.79
C HIS A 83 1.77 22.10 -23.45
N ALA A 84 2.73 22.97 -23.18
CA ALA A 84 4.08 22.56 -22.75
C ALA A 84 4.05 21.86 -21.39
N GLU A 85 3.26 22.37 -20.44
CA GLU A 85 3.06 21.73 -19.13
C GLU A 85 2.34 20.40 -19.26
N VAL A 86 1.30 20.33 -20.09
CA VAL A 86 0.60 19.07 -20.35
C VAL A 86 1.55 18.02 -20.96
N GLN A 87 2.47 18.42 -21.85
CA GLN A 87 3.50 17.53 -22.40
C GLN A 87 4.54 17.11 -21.35
N ASN A 88 4.94 18.02 -20.46
CA ASN A 88 5.84 17.71 -19.34
C ASN A 88 5.19 16.72 -18.36
N TRP A 89 3.91 16.93 -18.03
CA TRP A 89 3.08 16.02 -17.24
C TRP A 89 3.01 14.63 -17.87
N ALA A 90 2.70 14.56 -19.17
CA ALA A 90 2.61 13.28 -19.88
C ALA A 90 3.94 12.53 -19.96
N SER A 91 5.06 13.24 -19.83
CA SER A 91 6.42 12.67 -19.79
C SER A 91 6.88 12.31 -18.37
N GLY A 92 6.05 12.55 -17.35
CA GLY A 92 6.35 12.28 -15.94
C GLY A 92 7.17 13.36 -15.23
N GLY A 93 7.39 14.53 -15.85
CA GLY A 93 8.16 15.63 -15.30
C GLY A 93 7.37 16.61 -14.42
N GLN A 94 6.04 16.50 -14.38
CA GLN A 94 5.16 17.27 -13.50
C GLN A 94 4.04 16.37 -12.96
N ARG A 95 3.77 16.45 -11.66
CA ARG A 95 2.66 15.72 -11.03
C ARG A 95 1.39 16.56 -11.12
N ALA A 96 0.43 16.10 -11.91
CA ALA A 96 -0.88 16.71 -12.01
C ALA A 96 -1.98 15.65 -12.15
N ILE A 97 -3.18 15.96 -11.66
CA ILE A 97 -4.40 15.18 -11.83
C ILE A 97 -5.35 15.98 -12.72
N ILE A 98 -5.82 15.34 -13.79
CA ILE A 98 -6.77 15.95 -14.72
C ILE A 98 -8.19 15.54 -14.30
N CYS A 99 -9.04 16.51 -13.98
CA CYS A 99 -10.42 16.30 -13.54
C CYS A 99 -11.40 16.87 -14.56
N SER A 100 -12.27 16.03 -15.10
CA SER A 100 -13.32 16.44 -16.02
C SER A 100 -14.63 16.66 -15.29
N ILE A 101 -15.22 17.84 -15.44
CA ILE A 101 -16.50 18.19 -14.81
C ILE A 101 -17.65 17.85 -15.77
N SER A 102 -18.52 16.93 -15.35
CA SER A 102 -19.80 16.65 -16.01
C SER A 102 -20.89 17.39 -15.24
N HIS A 103 -21.50 18.40 -15.86
CA HIS A 103 -22.42 19.32 -15.19
C HIS A 103 -23.58 19.75 -16.09
N ALA A 104 -24.61 20.32 -15.47
CA ALA A 104 -25.78 20.85 -16.16
C ALA A 104 -25.65 22.37 -16.33
N TRP A 105 -25.66 22.85 -17.58
CA TRP A 105 -25.80 24.28 -17.86
C TRP A 105 -27.14 24.81 -17.35
N GLU A 106 -27.11 25.79 -16.44
CA GLU A 106 -28.29 26.33 -15.77
C GLU A 106 -29.00 27.44 -16.53
N ALA A 107 -28.28 28.13 -17.42
CA ALA A 107 -28.85 29.06 -18.38
C ALA A 107 -28.25 28.82 -19.76
N ARG A 108 -28.96 29.27 -20.81
CA ARG A 108 -28.48 29.18 -22.19
C ARG A 108 -27.23 30.02 -22.39
N GLU A 109 -27.03 31.08 -21.63
CA GLU A 109 -25.95 32.07 -21.80
C GLU A 109 -24.71 31.81 -20.93
N HIS A 110 -24.90 31.19 -19.77
CA HIS A 110 -23.86 30.95 -18.78
C HIS A 110 -24.16 29.65 -18.02
N PRO A 111 -23.17 28.76 -17.81
CA PRO A 111 -23.40 27.43 -17.24
C PRO A 111 -23.74 27.48 -15.75
N ASP A 112 -23.13 28.41 -15.01
CA ASP A 112 -23.25 28.53 -13.55
C ASP A 112 -23.37 30.02 -13.14
N PRO A 113 -24.50 30.68 -13.46
CA PRO A 113 -24.65 32.12 -13.25
C PRO A 113 -24.65 32.50 -11.76
N CYS A 114 -24.95 31.55 -10.86
CA CYS A 114 -24.99 31.75 -9.41
C CYS A 114 -23.68 31.35 -8.70
N ARG A 115 -22.68 30.84 -9.43
CA ARG A 115 -21.40 30.32 -8.88
C ARG A 115 -21.56 29.09 -7.97
N TYR A 116 -22.71 28.43 -8.01
CA TYR A 116 -23.02 27.25 -7.20
C TYR A 116 -22.10 26.08 -7.57
N GLN A 117 -21.94 25.84 -8.87
CA GLN A 117 -21.10 24.76 -9.37
C GLN A 117 -19.62 25.05 -9.16
N LEU A 118 -19.19 26.30 -9.38
CA LEU A 118 -17.83 26.77 -9.10
C LEU A 118 -17.42 26.44 -7.66
N GLN A 119 -18.29 26.72 -6.69
CA GLN A 119 -18.03 26.45 -5.28
C GLN A 119 -17.81 24.95 -5.02
N HIS A 120 -18.68 24.09 -5.56
CA HIS A 120 -18.53 22.63 -5.41
C HIS A 120 -17.25 22.10 -6.06
N ILE A 121 -16.90 22.60 -7.26
CA ILE A 121 -15.67 22.21 -7.96
C ILE A 121 -14.44 22.61 -7.15
N VAL A 122 -14.40 23.83 -6.63
CA VAL A 122 -13.26 24.31 -5.82
C VAL A 122 -13.13 23.52 -4.53
N ASN A 123 -14.24 23.32 -3.82
CA ASN A 123 -14.27 22.55 -2.58
C ASN A 123 -13.69 21.16 -2.82
N HIS A 124 -14.19 20.44 -3.84
CA HIS A 124 -13.78 19.07 -4.11
C HIS A 124 -12.40 18.94 -4.76
N ALA A 125 -12.03 19.83 -5.69
CA ALA A 125 -10.71 19.83 -6.33
C ALA A 125 -9.60 20.18 -5.34
N GLY A 126 -9.87 21.11 -4.41
CA GLY A 126 -8.98 21.42 -3.30
C GLY A 126 -8.61 20.15 -2.53
N LEU A 127 -9.57 19.22 -2.38
CA LEU A 127 -9.33 18.00 -1.65
C LEU A 127 -8.26 17.12 -2.31
N TYR A 128 -8.44 16.86 -3.59
CA TYR A 128 -7.52 16.03 -4.38
C TYR A 128 -6.11 16.60 -4.44
N GLY A 129 -5.99 17.92 -4.57
CA GLY A 129 -4.68 18.58 -4.72
C GLY A 129 -3.73 18.22 -3.60
N ALA A 130 -4.26 18.09 -2.39
CA ALA A 130 -3.42 17.85 -1.23
C ALA A 130 -3.50 16.43 -0.67
N ALA A 131 -4.53 15.62 -1.02
CA ALA A 131 -4.44 14.17 -0.85
C ALA A 131 -3.33 13.55 -1.70
N PHE A 132 -3.02 14.10 -2.88
CA PHE A 132 -2.10 13.45 -3.82
C PHE A 132 -0.78 14.20 -4.03
N ASP A 133 -0.62 15.40 -3.47
CA ASP A 133 0.55 16.25 -3.69
C ASP A 133 0.80 16.42 -5.21
N ALA A 134 -0.22 16.94 -5.89
CA ALA A 134 -0.25 17.11 -7.33
C ALA A 134 -1.13 18.29 -7.74
N ASP A 135 -0.76 18.97 -8.82
CA ASP A 135 -1.60 20.05 -9.37
C ASP A 135 -2.95 19.49 -9.82
N ILE A 136 -4.05 20.22 -9.59
CA ILE A 136 -5.35 19.83 -10.12
C ILE A 136 -5.69 20.69 -11.33
N TRP A 137 -5.85 20.01 -12.47
CA TRP A 137 -6.19 20.63 -13.74
C TRP A 137 -7.60 20.24 -14.14
N VAL A 138 -8.48 21.22 -14.25
CA VAL A 138 -9.91 21.01 -14.44
C VAL A 138 -10.27 21.23 -15.91
N TYR A 139 -10.91 20.23 -16.51
CA TYR A 139 -11.68 20.42 -17.72
C TYR A 139 -13.10 20.87 -17.36
N TYR A 140 -13.38 22.14 -17.64
CA TYR A 140 -14.72 22.74 -17.55
C TYR A 140 -15.05 23.35 -18.91
N ASP A 141 -16.02 22.79 -19.61
CA ASP A 141 -16.33 23.06 -21.02
C ASP A 141 -16.41 24.55 -21.39
N TYR A 142 -17.02 25.38 -20.54
CA TYR A 142 -17.18 26.82 -20.76
C TYR A 142 -15.87 27.61 -20.80
N VAL A 143 -14.89 27.22 -19.97
CA VAL A 143 -13.57 27.87 -19.87
C VAL A 143 -12.54 27.16 -20.75
N SER A 144 -12.75 25.87 -21.05
CA SER A 144 -11.79 25.00 -21.73
C SER A 144 -11.95 25.00 -23.26
N LEU A 145 -13.16 25.27 -23.76
CA LEU A 145 -13.48 25.33 -25.19
C LEU A 145 -13.77 26.76 -25.64
N PHE A 146 -13.56 27.06 -26.92
CA PHE A 146 -13.97 28.34 -27.51
C PHE A 146 -15.51 28.46 -27.56
N GLN A 147 -16.06 29.43 -26.82
CA GLN A 147 -17.51 29.65 -26.67
C GLN A 147 -18.06 30.77 -27.57
N TYR A 148 -19.38 30.72 -27.86
CA TYR A 148 -20.27 31.64 -28.60
C TYR A 148 -19.80 32.32 -29.89
N GLN A 149 -18.73 33.11 -29.87
CA GLN A 149 -18.23 33.78 -31.07
C GLN A 149 -16.83 33.26 -31.41
N ARG A 150 -16.81 32.27 -32.31
CA ARG A 150 -15.58 31.77 -32.91
C ARG A 150 -15.22 32.65 -34.10
N LEU A 151 -14.36 33.64 -33.86
CA LEU A 151 -14.06 34.73 -34.78
C LEU A 151 -13.10 34.30 -35.88
N SER A 152 -12.25 33.32 -35.58
CA SER A 152 -11.29 32.74 -36.52
C SER A 152 -11.73 31.34 -36.99
N SER A 153 -11.25 30.95 -38.18
CA SER A 153 -11.39 29.57 -38.66
C SER A 153 -10.69 28.56 -37.75
N HIS A 154 -9.64 28.98 -37.07
CA HIS A 154 -8.91 28.19 -36.08
C HIS A 154 -9.79 27.81 -34.89
N GLU A 155 -10.50 28.77 -34.29
CA GLU A 155 -11.39 28.52 -33.15
C GLU A 155 -12.51 27.53 -33.50
N GLU A 156 -13.13 27.65 -34.69
CA GLU A 156 -14.16 26.71 -35.16
C GLU A 156 -13.59 25.31 -35.39
N GLN A 157 -12.39 25.19 -35.94
CA GLN A 157 -11.72 23.91 -36.14
C GLN A 157 -11.35 23.25 -34.80
N SER A 158 -10.81 24.02 -33.86
CA SER A 158 -10.53 23.58 -32.48
C SER A 158 -11.78 23.02 -31.81
N PHE A 159 -12.89 23.78 -31.81
CA PHE A 159 -14.15 23.34 -31.22
C PHE A 159 -14.68 22.04 -31.84
N ARG A 160 -14.72 21.94 -33.18
CA ARG A 160 -15.20 20.72 -33.86
C ARG A 160 -14.34 19.50 -33.53
N LYS A 161 -13.02 19.67 -33.50
CA LYS A 161 -12.07 18.60 -33.19
C LYS A 161 -12.16 18.14 -31.74
N ALA A 162 -12.38 19.07 -30.81
CA ALA A 162 -12.67 18.73 -29.42
C ALA A 162 -13.96 17.90 -29.32
N MET A 163 -15.06 18.35 -29.94
CA MET A 163 -16.35 17.64 -29.90
C MET A 163 -16.30 16.24 -30.54
N GLU A 164 -15.49 16.05 -31.59
CA GLU A 164 -15.29 14.74 -32.23
C GLU A 164 -14.68 13.69 -31.28
N HIS A 165 -13.91 14.12 -30.28
CA HIS A 165 -13.17 13.23 -29.38
C HIS A 165 -13.40 13.52 -27.89
N MET A 166 -14.54 14.14 -27.54
CA MET A 166 -14.88 14.56 -26.18
C MET A 166 -14.82 13.43 -25.14
N HIS A 167 -15.14 12.20 -25.56
CA HIS A 167 -15.07 11.00 -24.74
C HIS A 167 -13.70 10.74 -24.11
N LEU A 168 -12.60 11.23 -24.69
CA LEU A 168 -11.25 11.09 -24.11
C LEU A 168 -11.16 11.71 -22.72
N LEU A 169 -11.77 12.88 -22.51
CA LEU A 169 -11.72 13.58 -21.23
C LEU A 169 -12.44 12.81 -20.11
N PHE A 170 -13.43 12.00 -20.47
CA PHE A 170 -14.24 11.25 -19.51
C PHE A 170 -13.89 9.77 -19.41
N ALA A 171 -13.26 9.16 -20.41
CA ALA A 171 -12.93 7.73 -20.42
C ALA A 171 -11.43 7.40 -20.29
N HIS A 172 -10.53 8.38 -20.36
CA HIS A 172 -9.08 8.15 -20.29
C HIS A 172 -8.64 7.74 -18.87
N GLU A 173 -7.73 6.76 -18.73
CA GLU A 173 -7.31 6.24 -17.39
C GLU A 173 -6.59 7.29 -16.51
N CYS A 174 -6.09 8.36 -17.13
CA CYS A 174 -5.41 9.48 -16.45
C CYS A 174 -6.35 10.63 -16.06
N THR A 175 -7.66 10.50 -16.30
CA THR A 175 -8.64 11.51 -15.89
C THR A 175 -9.55 11.00 -14.78
N LEU A 176 -10.00 11.92 -13.94
CA LEU A 176 -11.10 11.72 -12.99
C LEU A 176 -12.37 12.39 -13.53
N THR A 177 -13.53 11.97 -13.04
CA THR A 177 -14.79 12.62 -13.39
C THR A 177 -15.53 13.05 -12.14
N PHE A 178 -15.77 14.36 -12.03
CA PHE A 178 -16.64 14.94 -11.02
C PHE A 178 -17.98 15.27 -11.65
N THR A 179 -19.06 14.81 -11.03
CA THR A 179 -20.44 15.04 -11.51
C THR A 179 -21.17 15.99 -10.57
N ILE A 180 -21.82 17.00 -11.15
CA ILE A 180 -22.73 17.92 -10.46
C ILE A 180 -24.13 17.68 -11.03
N GLU A 181 -24.97 17.01 -10.25
CA GLU A 181 -26.29 16.52 -10.72
C GLU A 181 -27.46 17.43 -10.31
N THR A 182 -27.28 18.25 -9.26
CA THR A 182 -28.21 19.24 -8.72
C THR A 182 -28.05 20.58 -9.43
N LEU A 183 -29.18 21.23 -9.72
CA LEU A 183 -29.20 22.61 -10.18
C LEU A 183 -29.12 23.55 -8.96
N THR A 184 -28.70 24.79 -9.15
CA THR A 184 -28.70 25.81 -8.06
C THR A 184 -30.10 25.89 -7.43
N PRO A 185 -30.24 25.70 -6.10
CA PRO A 185 -31.51 25.78 -5.38
C PRO A 185 -32.24 27.12 -5.61
N GLU A 186 -33.58 27.10 -5.63
CA GLU A 186 -34.39 28.30 -5.89
C GLU A 186 -34.12 29.44 -4.90
N HIS A 187 -33.98 29.14 -3.60
CA HIS A 187 -33.63 30.13 -2.57
C HIS A 187 -32.29 30.84 -2.85
N ASP A 188 -31.29 30.11 -3.37
CA ASP A 188 -29.97 30.66 -3.66
C ASP A 188 -29.98 31.49 -4.95
N ARG A 189 -30.93 31.25 -5.85
CA ARG A 189 -31.19 32.10 -7.02
C ARG A 189 -31.87 33.42 -6.63
N GLU A 190 -32.83 33.39 -5.72
CA GLU A 190 -33.62 34.57 -5.32
C GLU A 190 -32.84 35.58 -4.47
N THR A 191 -31.83 35.11 -3.73
CA THR A 191 -30.98 35.94 -2.87
C THR A 191 -29.85 36.68 -3.61
N MET A 192 -29.61 36.34 -4.90
CA MET A 192 -28.54 36.90 -5.72
C MET A 192 -29.06 37.99 -6.69
N LEU A 193 -28.71 39.26 -6.44
CA LEU A 193 -28.99 40.39 -7.35
C LEU A 193 -27.78 40.77 -8.24
N ASP A 194 -26.89 39.81 -8.50
CA ASP A 194 -25.64 40.05 -9.23
C ASP A 194 -25.85 40.25 -10.74
N LEU A 195 -24.97 41.07 -11.33
CA LEU A 195 -24.83 41.22 -12.77
C LEU A 195 -23.86 40.17 -13.30
N VAL A 196 -24.35 39.30 -14.18
CA VAL A 196 -23.56 38.26 -14.84
C VAL A 196 -23.04 38.79 -16.19
N PRO A 197 -21.72 38.74 -16.45
CA PRO A 197 -21.16 39.12 -17.73
C PRO A 197 -21.54 38.08 -18.78
N VAL A 198 -22.37 38.48 -19.74
CA VAL A 198 -22.84 37.61 -20.83
C VAL A 198 -22.47 38.21 -22.18
N PHE A 199 -22.11 37.33 -23.10
CA PHE A 199 -21.89 37.69 -24.49
C PHE A 199 -23.20 37.88 -25.24
N GLU A 200 -23.48 39.11 -25.69
CA GLU A 200 -24.64 39.40 -26.51
C GLU A 200 -24.27 39.37 -28.00
N LEU A 201 -24.79 38.38 -28.73
CA LEU A 201 -24.47 38.16 -30.15
C LEU A 201 -24.79 39.37 -31.05
N PRO A 202 -25.95 40.08 -30.91
CA PRO A 202 -26.23 41.30 -31.67
C PRO A 202 -25.18 42.41 -31.55
N SER A 203 -24.68 42.68 -30.34
CA SER A 203 -23.72 43.76 -30.09
C SER A 203 -22.26 43.32 -30.20
N ARG A 204 -22.01 42.00 -30.25
CA ARG A 204 -20.66 41.39 -30.24
C ARG A 204 -19.80 41.89 -29.08
N SER A 205 -20.43 42.15 -27.95
CA SER A 205 -19.78 42.69 -26.76
C SER A 205 -20.27 41.95 -25.51
N VAL A 206 -19.45 42.00 -24.48
CA VAL A 206 -19.79 41.44 -23.17
C VAL A 206 -20.58 42.49 -22.41
N LYS A 207 -21.78 42.12 -21.95
CA LYS A 207 -22.66 43.00 -21.18
C LYS A 207 -23.01 42.35 -19.85
N ALA A 208 -23.05 43.19 -18.82
CA ALA A 208 -23.61 42.83 -17.53
C ALA A 208 -25.14 42.69 -17.66
N MET A 209 -25.66 41.48 -17.45
CA MET A 209 -27.10 41.19 -17.45
C MET A 209 -27.54 40.69 -16.07
N ARG A 210 -28.78 40.96 -15.67
CA ARG A 210 -29.32 40.42 -14.41
C ARG A 210 -29.66 38.94 -14.60
N LEU A 211 -29.55 38.18 -13.52
CA LEU A 211 -29.89 36.75 -13.49
C LEU A 211 -31.28 36.45 -14.09
N ILE A 212 -32.28 37.27 -13.75
CA ILE A 212 -33.67 37.13 -14.23
C ILE A 212 -33.85 37.37 -15.74
N ASP A 213 -32.88 37.99 -16.39
CA ASP A 213 -32.92 38.28 -17.82
C ASP A 213 -32.27 37.15 -18.65
N LEU A 214 -31.69 36.12 -18.01
CA LEU A 214 -31.11 34.94 -18.67
C LEU A 214 -32.18 33.92 -19.08
N VAL A 215 -31.89 33.12 -20.10
CA VAL A 215 -32.79 32.03 -20.52
C VAL A 215 -32.48 30.78 -19.70
N GLU A 216 -33.27 30.55 -18.66
CA GLU A 216 -33.09 29.42 -17.74
C GLU A 216 -33.23 28.06 -18.44
N ASN A 217 -32.47 27.08 -17.93
CA ASN A 217 -32.55 25.69 -18.33
C ASN A 217 -32.67 24.80 -17.09
N LEU A 218 -33.90 24.51 -16.70
CA LEU A 218 -34.25 23.67 -15.55
C LEU A 218 -34.29 22.16 -15.88
N THR A 219 -33.72 21.74 -17.01
CA THR A 219 -33.68 20.31 -17.36
C THR A 219 -32.81 19.55 -16.33
N PRO A 220 -33.32 18.50 -15.68
CA PRO A 220 -32.54 17.69 -14.74
C PRO A 220 -31.30 17.06 -15.40
N TYR A 221 -30.20 16.95 -14.66
CA TYR A 221 -28.94 16.36 -15.13
C TYR A 221 -29.12 14.98 -15.79
N SER A 222 -29.91 14.11 -15.16
CA SER A 222 -30.17 12.72 -15.59
C SER A 222 -30.96 12.60 -16.91
N LEU A 223 -31.48 13.69 -17.46
CA LEU A 223 -32.18 13.73 -18.76
C LEU A 223 -31.32 14.37 -19.87
N ARG A 224 -30.13 14.90 -19.53
CA ARG A 224 -29.27 15.61 -20.47
C ARG A 224 -28.39 14.62 -21.23
N GLY A 225 -28.47 14.65 -22.56
CA GLY A 225 -27.81 13.65 -23.41
C GLY A 225 -26.30 13.56 -23.21
N TRP A 226 -25.61 14.70 -23.10
CA TRP A 226 -24.16 14.75 -22.85
C TRP A 226 -23.79 14.26 -21.44
N CYS A 227 -24.48 14.73 -20.40
CA CYS A 227 -24.24 14.33 -19.01
C CYS A 227 -24.40 12.81 -18.79
N ILE A 228 -25.42 12.20 -19.42
CA ILE A 228 -25.62 10.74 -19.39
C ILE A 228 -24.43 10.04 -20.06
N ALA A 229 -23.98 10.53 -21.21
CA ALA A 229 -22.87 9.93 -21.96
C ALA A 229 -21.54 10.05 -21.21
N GLU A 230 -21.23 11.23 -20.66
CA GLU A 230 -20.04 11.51 -19.86
C GLU A 230 -19.98 10.61 -18.62
N THR A 231 -21.13 10.39 -17.98
CA THR A 231 -21.28 9.43 -16.89
C THR A 231 -20.93 8.02 -17.35
N GLU A 232 -21.50 7.53 -18.45
CA GLU A 232 -21.20 6.19 -18.96
C GLU A 232 -19.74 6.02 -19.42
N TRP A 233 -19.14 7.07 -20.00
CA TRP A 233 -17.73 7.08 -20.41
C TRP A 233 -16.78 6.96 -19.22
N SER A 234 -17.11 7.62 -18.11
CA SER A 234 -16.36 7.54 -16.86
C SER A 234 -16.33 6.15 -16.23
N LEU A 235 -17.41 5.36 -16.43
CA LEU A 235 -17.52 3.99 -15.92
C LEU A 235 -16.71 2.97 -16.70
N LEU A 236 -16.14 3.34 -17.86
CA LEU A 236 -15.33 2.44 -18.69
C LEU A 236 -13.87 2.33 -18.22
N ARG A 237 -13.44 3.12 -17.23
CA ARG A 237 -12.10 3.04 -16.63
C ARG A 237 -11.91 1.75 -15.84
N ARG A 238 -10.65 1.36 -15.61
CA ARG A 238 -10.31 0.11 -14.89
C ARG A 238 -10.72 0.11 -13.42
N VAL A 239 -10.82 1.30 -12.83
CA VAL A 239 -11.18 1.51 -11.42
C VAL A 239 -12.43 2.38 -11.36
N SER A 240 -13.55 1.79 -10.96
CA SER A 240 -14.86 2.48 -10.93
C SER A 240 -14.91 3.65 -9.92
N ALA A 241 -14.04 3.65 -8.90
CA ALA A 241 -13.98 4.70 -7.87
C ALA A 241 -13.49 6.08 -8.37
N GLN A 242 -13.09 6.19 -9.64
CA GLN A 242 -12.63 7.43 -10.28
C GLN A 242 -13.77 8.36 -10.75
N ARG A 243 -15.03 7.99 -10.51
CA ARG A 243 -16.22 8.85 -10.71
C ARG A 243 -16.78 9.25 -9.36
N GLN A 244 -17.05 10.55 -9.15
CA GLN A 244 -17.59 11.06 -7.88
C GLN A 244 -18.64 12.15 -8.10
N GLN A 245 -19.76 12.06 -7.39
CA GLN A 245 -20.76 13.11 -7.33
C GLN A 245 -20.39 14.09 -6.21
N ILE A 246 -20.31 15.38 -6.52
CA ILE A 246 -19.68 16.37 -5.62
C ILE A 246 -20.65 17.36 -4.99
N ASP A 247 -21.94 17.30 -5.33
CA ASP A 247 -22.95 18.32 -4.99
C ASP A 247 -24.18 17.76 -4.26
N ARG A 248 -24.12 16.51 -3.79
CA ARG A 248 -25.23 15.85 -3.10
C ARG A 248 -25.44 16.48 -1.71
N GLN A 249 -26.53 17.23 -1.53
CA GLN A 249 -26.97 17.69 -0.21
C GLN A 249 -27.52 16.50 0.59
N LYS A 250 -27.16 16.38 1.87
CA LYS A 250 -27.79 15.43 2.79
C LYS A 250 -29.21 15.90 3.08
N SER A 251 -30.19 15.38 2.35
CA SER A 251 -31.59 15.68 2.63
C SER A 251 -32.11 14.84 3.81
N ASP A 252 -32.84 15.53 4.69
CA ASP A 252 -33.63 15.04 5.81
C ASP A 252 -34.55 13.84 5.50
N LYS A 253 -34.67 12.95 6.50
CA LYS A 253 -35.84 12.10 6.82
C LYS A 253 -36.43 11.25 5.69
N ASP A 254 -35.91 10.03 5.51
CA ASP A 254 -36.76 8.90 5.14
C ASP A 254 -36.30 7.61 5.84
N GLU A 255 -36.53 7.55 7.15
CA GLU A 255 -36.34 6.35 8.00
C GLU A 255 -37.50 5.33 7.86
N SER A 256 -38.32 5.41 6.80
CA SER A 256 -39.61 4.70 6.75
C SER A 256 -39.75 3.60 5.67
N LYS A 257 -38.65 3.13 5.10
CA LYS A 257 -38.58 1.84 4.39
C LYS A 257 -37.29 1.12 4.75
N GLY A 258 -37.40 -0.12 5.22
CA GLY A 258 -36.28 -1.01 5.49
C GLY A 258 -35.58 -1.54 4.23
N ASP A 259 -35.38 -0.68 3.23
CA ASP A 259 -34.47 -0.88 2.11
C ASP A 259 -33.30 0.08 2.32
N ILE A 260 -32.11 -0.49 2.47
CA ILE A 260 -30.86 0.24 2.68
C ILE A 260 -30.76 1.39 1.67
N ALA A 261 -30.81 2.63 2.17
CA ALA A 261 -30.75 3.84 1.37
C ALA A 261 -29.46 3.90 0.54
N GLU A 262 -29.61 4.35 -0.71
CA GLU A 262 -28.62 4.35 -1.79
C GLU A 262 -27.39 5.23 -1.51
N ASP A 263 -26.31 4.61 -1.04
CA ASP A 263 -24.99 5.22 -0.81
C ASP A 263 -24.33 5.72 -2.11
N GLY A 264 -23.81 6.96 -2.07
CA GLY A 264 -23.07 7.64 -3.14
C GLY A 264 -21.64 7.13 -3.40
N LEU A 265 -21.31 5.91 -2.98
CA LEU A 265 -20.03 5.23 -3.24
C LEU A 265 -20.21 3.86 -3.90
N ASN A 266 -21.43 3.52 -4.33
CA ASN A 266 -21.72 2.27 -5.00
C ASN A 266 -21.01 2.22 -6.37
N GLY A 267 -20.17 1.20 -6.57
CA GLY A 267 -19.58 0.91 -7.86
C GLY A 267 -20.66 0.65 -8.90
N ARG A 268 -20.47 1.19 -10.11
CA ARG A 268 -21.38 0.98 -11.24
C ARG A 268 -20.66 0.32 -12.40
N VAL A 269 -21.41 -0.41 -13.21
CA VAL A 269 -20.91 -1.09 -14.40
C VAL A 269 -21.37 -0.30 -15.64
N PRO A 270 -20.50 -0.11 -16.66
CA PRO A 270 -20.88 0.60 -17.87
C PRO A 270 -22.01 -0.10 -18.63
N THR A 271 -22.92 0.67 -19.19
CA THR A 271 -24.09 0.16 -19.91
C THR A 271 -23.72 -0.28 -21.33
N ALA A 272 -24.15 -1.50 -21.70
CA ALA A 272 -23.94 -2.00 -23.05
C ALA A 272 -24.66 -1.13 -24.11
N PRO A 273 -24.09 -0.91 -25.32
CA PRO A 273 -24.61 0.06 -26.29
C PRO A 273 -26.07 -0.13 -26.71
N HIS A 274 -26.53 -1.38 -26.80
CA HIS A 274 -27.92 -1.69 -27.14
C HIS A 274 -28.89 -1.29 -26.02
N HIS A 275 -28.51 -1.55 -24.76
CA HIS A 275 -29.28 -1.18 -23.58
C HIS A 275 -29.31 0.34 -23.42
N PHE A 276 -28.16 0.99 -23.61
CA PHE A 276 -28.04 2.44 -23.58
C PHE A 276 -28.99 3.10 -24.61
N ALA A 277 -29.01 2.55 -25.83
CA ALA A 277 -29.85 3.07 -26.89
C ALA A 277 -31.36 2.94 -26.61
N GLN A 278 -31.76 1.85 -25.98
CA GLN A 278 -33.17 1.60 -25.66
C GLN A 278 -33.67 2.44 -24.49
N HIS A 279 -32.85 2.63 -23.45
CA HIS A 279 -33.29 3.20 -22.18
C HIS A 279 -33.09 4.71 -22.09
N PHE A 280 -32.01 5.25 -22.68
CA PHE A 280 -31.67 6.66 -22.48
C PHE A 280 -32.04 7.57 -23.67
N ILE A 281 -31.85 7.11 -24.91
CA ILE A 281 -32.07 7.94 -26.12
C ILE A 281 -33.46 8.57 -26.19
N PRO A 282 -34.59 7.86 -25.91
CA PRO A 282 -35.92 8.44 -26.06
C PRO A 282 -36.16 9.69 -25.19
N ASN A 283 -35.37 9.83 -24.12
CA ASN A 283 -35.55 10.87 -23.11
C ASN A 283 -34.50 11.98 -23.19
N PHE A 284 -33.56 11.94 -24.14
CA PHE A 284 -32.53 12.95 -24.25
C PHE A 284 -33.10 14.37 -24.42
N ARG A 285 -32.50 15.29 -23.68
CA ARG A 285 -32.69 16.73 -23.78
C ARG A 285 -31.32 17.40 -23.99
N PHE A 286 -31.28 18.43 -24.82
CA PHE A 286 -30.06 19.18 -25.12
C PHE A 286 -30.33 20.68 -24.99
N THR A 287 -29.35 21.43 -24.47
CA THR A 287 -29.47 22.86 -24.15
C THR A 287 -29.61 23.76 -25.40
N HIS A 288 -28.96 23.40 -26.51
CA HIS A 288 -28.90 24.27 -27.70
C HIS A 288 -29.45 23.60 -28.97
N ARG A 289 -28.86 22.47 -29.36
CA ARG A 289 -29.26 21.67 -30.52
C ARG A 289 -29.17 20.19 -30.17
N SER A 290 -29.87 19.35 -30.91
CA SER A 290 -29.78 17.90 -30.72
C SER A 290 -28.43 17.39 -31.22
N ASP A 291 -27.61 16.85 -30.32
CA ASP A 291 -26.38 16.13 -30.64
C ASP A 291 -26.54 14.61 -30.40
N ALA A 292 -27.78 14.10 -30.42
CA ALA A 292 -28.10 12.72 -30.09
C ALA A 292 -27.30 11.69 -30.93
N GLU A 293 -27.17 11.91 -32.24
CA GLU A 293 -26.44 11.00 -33.13
C GLU A 293 -24.95 10.91 -32.76
N ALA A 294 -24.33 12.04 -32.38
CA ALA A 294 -22.93 12.09 -31.97
C ALA A 294 -22.73 11.34 -30.65
N VAL A 295 -23.59 11.58 -29.65
CA VAL A 295 -23.56 10.88 -28.36
C VAL A 295 -23.68 9.37 -28.53
N ILE A 296 -24.63 8.90 -29.35
CA ILE A 296 -24.85 7.48 -29.60
C ILE A 296 -23.63 6.85 -30.28
N TYR A 297 -23.09 7.53 -31.28
CA TYR A 297 -21.91 7.07 -32.00
C TYR A 297 -20.71 6.94 -31.05
N LEU A 298 -20.42 7.98 -30.26
CA LEU A 298 -19.31 8.01 -29.33
C LEU A 298 -19.44 6.94 -28.24
N GLN A 299 -20.61 6.81 -27.59
CA GLN A 299 -20.86 5.78 -26.57
C GLN A 299 -20.60 4.37 -27.10
N ARG A 300 -21.03 4.08 -28.33
CA ARG A 300 -20.80 2.75 -28.92
C ARG A 300 -19.33 2.50 -29.19
N VAL A 301 -18.62 3.48 -29.76
CA VAL A 301 -17.19 3.34 -30.11
C VAL A 301 -16.35 3.14 -28.85
N ILE A 302 -16.53 4.02 -27.85
CA ILE A 302 -15.72 4.01 -26.64
C ILE A 302 -15.96 2.78 -25.77
N PHE A 303 -17.21 2.33 -25.65
CA PHE A 303 -17.55 1.10 -24.93
C PHE A 303 -16.81 -0.10 -25.53
N HIS A 304 -16.91 -0.28 -26.85
CA HIS A 304 -16.24 -1.41 -27.51
C HIS A 304 -14.72 -1.29 -27.39
N GLU A 305 -14.14 -0.10 -27.56
CA GLU A 305 -12.70 0.10 -27.44
C GLU A 305 -12.18 -0.24 -26.04
N LYS A 306 -12.85 0.20 -24.97
CA LYS A 306 -12.39 -0.04 -23.59
C LYS A 306 -12.60 -1.47 -23.14
N VAL A 307 -13.81 -1.98 -23.33
CA VAL A 307 -14.21 -3.29 -22.79
C VAL A 307 -13.46 -4.43 -23.48
N THR A 308 -13.29 -4.36 -24.82
CA THR A 308 -12.58 -5.43 -25.55
C THR A 308 -11.09 -5.52 -25.25
N TRP A 309 -10.46 -4.43 -24.80
CA TRP A 309 -9.02 -4.33 -24.49
C TRP A 309 -8.71 -4.22 -22.99
N CYS A 310 -9.71 -4.41 -22.13
CA CYS A 310 -9.51 -4.45 -20.69
C CYS A 310 -8.98 -5.83 -20.27
N GLU A 311 -7.81 -5.86 -19.63
CA GLU A 311 -7.16 -7.08 -19.14
C GLU A 311 -7.36 -7.29 -17.64
N HIS A 312 -7.60 -6.22 -16.89
CA HIS A 312 -7.72 -6.21 -15.43
C HIS A 312 -8.88 -5.30 -15.03
N LEU A 313 -9.85 -5.88 -14.34
CA LEU A 313 -11.06 -5.19 -13.89
C LEU A 313 -11.16 -5.27 -12.36
N VAL A 314 -11.30 -4.12 -11.71
CA VAL A 314 -11.52 -4.04 -10.26
C VAL A 314 -12.83 -3.31 -10.00
N LEU A 315 -13.77 -3.99 -9.36
CA LEU A 315 -15.05 -3.44 -8.99
C LEU A 315 -15.24 -3.55 -7.48
N GLU A 316 -15.69 -2.45 -6.88
CA GLU A 316 -15.84 -2.31 -5.44
C GLU A 316 -17.14 -1.60 -5.12
N GLY A 317 -17.84 -2.03 -4.08
CA GLY A 317 -19.09 -1.40 -3.64
C GLY A 317 -20.28 -1.70 -4.56
N LEU A 318 -20.37 -2.90 -5.15
CA LEU A 318 -21.43 -3.19 -6.13
C LEU A 318 -22.78 -3.54 -5.45
N PRO A 319 -23.87 -2.81 -5.70
CA PRO A 319 -25.21 -3.24 -5.32
C PRO A 319 -25.72 -4.37 -6.24
N ALA A 320 -26.81 -5.01 -5.84
CA ALA A 320 -27.35 -6.19 -6.54
C ALA A 320 -27.65 -5.92 -8.02
N CYS A 321 -28.27 -4.78 -8.34
CA CYS A 321 -28.56 -4.41 -9.72
C CYS A 321 -27.30 -4.29 -10.59
N GLU A 322 -26.17 -3.84 -10.02
CA GLU A 322 -24.91 -3.69 -10.74
C GLU A 322 -24.19 -5.03 -10.95
N ILE A 323 -24.38 -6.01 -10.06
CA ILE A 323 -23.96 -7.41 -10.30
C ILE A 323 -24.73 -8.01 -11.48
N LEU A 324 -26.03 -7.72 -11.59
CA LEU A 324 -26.83 -8.12 -12.75
C LEU A 324 -26.34 -7.42 -14.03
N SER A 325 -26.09 -6.11 -13.98
CA SER A 325 -25.51 -5.37 -15.10
C SER A 325 -24.16 -5.95 -15.54
N LEU A 326 -23.29 -6.31 -14.59
CA LEU A 326 -22.02 -6.98 -14.87
C LEU A 326 -22.21 -8.25 -15.70
N SER A 327 -23.24 -9.03 -15.40
CA SER A 327 -23.51 -10.27 -16.15
C SER A 327 -23.79 -10.02 -17.65
N HIS A 328 -24.39 -8.89 -18.00
CA HIS A 328 -24.67 -8.53 -19.40
C HIS A 328 -23.45 -7.98 -20.14
N VAL A 329 -22.51 -7.39 -19.39
CA VAL A 329 -21.34 -6.70 -19.95
C VAL A 329 -20.13 -7.64 -20.03
N LEU A 330 -20.01 -8.61 -19.11
CA LEU A 330 -18.90 -9.57 -19.06
C LEU A 330 -18.60 -10.26 -20.40
N PRO A 331 -19.59 -10.66 -21.24
CA PRO A 331 -19.32 -11.27 -22.54
C PRO A 331 -18.57 -10.37 -23.55
N TYR A 332 -18.57 -9.04 -23.37
CA TYR A 332 -17.85 -8.12 -24.24
C TYR A 332 -16.35 -8.01 -23.91
N TYR A 333 -15.94 -8.51 -22.74
CA TYR A 333 -14.56 -8.47 -22.27
C TYR A 333 -13.70 -9.59 -22.90
N GLU A 334 -13.34 -9.42 -24.17
CA GLU A 334 -12.64 -10.45 -24.95
C GLU A 334 -11.22 -10.78 -24.45
N LYS A 335 -10.56 -9.85 -23.74
CA LYS A 335 -9.17 -9.95 -23.28
C LYS A 335 -9.00 -9.90 -21.76
N LEU A 336 -10.08 -9.98 -20.99
CA LEU A 336 -10.04 -9.87 -19.54
C LEU A 336 -9.34 -11.09 -18.94
N LYS A 337 -8.17 -10.87 -18.34
CA LYS A 337 -7.36 -11.89 -17.67
C LYS A 337 -7.68 -11.97 -16.19
N SER A 338 -7.90 -10.83 -15.53
CA SER A 338 -8.14 -10.78 -14.09
C SER A 338 -9.33 -9.91 -13.74
N MET A 339 -10.16 -10.41 -12.83
CA MET A 339 -11.30 -9.69 -12.30
C MET A 339 -11.30 -9.77 -10.78
N LYS A 340 -11.44 -8.62 -10.11
CA LYS A 340 -11.53 -8.51 -8.66
C LYS A 340 -12.86 -7.87 -8.27
N LEU A 341 -13.63 -8.58 -7.45
CA LEU A 341 -14.86 -8.11 -6.84
C LEU A 341 -14.63 -7.93 -5.34
N LYS A 342 -14.82 -6.71 -4.87
CA LYS A 342 -14.74 -6.37 -3.44
C LYS A 342 -16.07 -5.79 -2.99
N THR A 343 -16.50 -6.10 -1.77
CA THR A 343 -17.59 -5.41 -1.09
C THR A 343 -18.84 -5.27 -1.98
N PHE A 344 -19.66 -6.31 -2.06
CA PHE A 344 -20.83 -6.32 -2.93
C PHE A 344 -22.05 -6.90 -2.22
N ARG A 345 -23.23 -6.58 -2.73
CA ARG A 345 -24.49 -7.19 -2.33
C ARG A 345 -25.13 -7.87 -3.52
N CYS A 346 -25.60 -9.10 -3.35
CA CYS A 346 -26.37 -9.79 -4.38
C CYS A 346 -27.33 -10.81 -3.77
N GLY A 347 -28.48 -10.98 -4.42
CA GLY A 347 -29.32 -12.14 -4.20
C GLY A 347 -28.91 -13.30 -5.09
N GLU A 348 -29.66 -14.39 -4.95
CA GLU A 348 -29.46 -15.62 -5.71
C GLU A 348 -29.66 -15.44 -7.22
N ALA A 349 -30.54 -14.53 -7.65
CA ALA A 349 -30.83 -14.28 -9.06
C ALA A 349 -29.66 -13.57 -9.77
N GLU A 350 -29.12 -12.54 -9.13
CA GLU A 350 -28.00 -11.74 -9.65
C GLU A 350 -26.72 -12.59 -9.66
N ALA A 351 -26.46 -13.34 -8.60
CA ALA A 351 -25.33 -14.27 -8.54
C ALA A 351 -25.40 -15.31 -9.65
N ARG A 352 -26.57 -15.93 -9.89
CA ARG A 352 -26.75 -16.91 -10.99
C ARG A 352 -26.55 -16.29 -12.37
N ALA A 353 -27.03 -15.06 -12.60
CA ALA A 353 -26.80 -14.37 -13.86
C ALA A 353 -25.30 -14.13 -14.07
N PHE A 354 -24.60 -13.66 -13.03
CA PHE A 354 -23.15 -13.51 -13.06
C PHE A 354 -22.43 -14.83 -13.34
N GLY A 355 -22.81 -15.93 -12.67
CA GLY A 355 -22.24 -17.26 -12.91
C GLY A 355 -22.38 -17.72 -14.36
N LYS A 356 -23.57 -17.54 -14.97
CA LYS A 356 -23.80 -17.85 -16.39
C LYS A 356 -22.90 -17.02 -17.32
N ALA A 357 -22.69 -15.76 -17.00
CA ALA A 357 -21.80 -14.90 -17.78
C ALA A 357 -20.33 -15.32 -17.60
N LEU A 358 -19.92 -15.62 -16.37
CA LEU A 358 -18.58 -16.10 -16.04
C LEU A 358 -18.28 -17.42 -16.76
N ALA A 359 -19.25 -18.33 -16.87
CA ALA A 359 -19.12 -19.60 -17.60
C ALA A 359 -18.64 -19.42 -19.05
N LEU A 360 -19.06 -18.34 -19.71
CA LEU A 360 -18.70 -18.00 -21.09
C LEU A 360 -17.48 -17.07 -21.21
N SER A 361 -16.97 -16.59 -20.07
CA SER A 361 -15.89 -15.60 -20.02
C SER A 361 -14.51 -16.23 -20.21
N ARG A 362 -13.52 -15.38 -20.49
CA ARG A 362 -12.10 -15.75 -20.64
C ARG A 362 -11.24 -15.35 -19.44
N VAL A 363 -11.86 -15.05 -18.30
CA VAL A 363 -11.14 -14.66 -17.08
C VAL A 363 -10.24 -15.81 -16.64
N GLU A 364 -8.97 -15.50 -16.39
CA GLU A 364 -7.96 -16.46 -15.92
C GLU A 364 -7.81 -16.40 -14.39
N LYS A 365 -7.96 -15.21 -13.80
CA LYS A 365 -7.83 -14.95 -12.36
C LYS A 365 -9.08 -14.27 -11.81
N LEU A 366 -9.72 -14.91 -10.83
CA LEU A 366 -10.90 -14.39 -10.18
C LEU A 366 -10.62 -14.18 -8.69
N GLU A 367 -10.73 -12.94 -8.23
CA GLU A 367 -10.63 -12.58 -6.81
C GLU A 367 -11.98 -12.07 -6.31
N VAL A 368 -12.46 -12.67 -5.23
CA VAL A 368 -13.72 -12.29 -4.56
C VAL A 368 -13.40 -12.07 -3.09
N HIS A 369 -13.72 -10.88 -2.58
CA HIS A 369 -13.61 -10.57 -1.16
C HIS A 369 -14.83 -9.79 -0.70
N ASN A 370 -15.59 -10.35 0.23
CA ASN A 370 -16.80 -9.73 0.69
C ASN A 370 -17.07 -10.05 2.16
N ASN A 371 -17.45 -8.99 2.90
CA ASN A 371 -17.74 -9.08 4.33
C ASN A 371 -19.18 -9.48 4.61
N ASP A 372 -20.06 -9.54 3.60
CA ASP A 372 -21.45 -10.00 3.72
C ASP A 372 -21.56 -11.51 3.45
N PRO A 373 -21.81 -12.36 4.46
CA PRO A 373 -21.80 -13.81 4.30
C PRO A 373 -22.89 -14.35 3.35
N GLU A 374 -24.07 -13.73 3.33
CA GLU A 374 -25.18 -14.18 2.46
C GLU A 374 -24.86 -13.93 0.98
N SER A 375 -24.42 -12.72 0.61
CA SER A 375 -23.99 -12.44 -0.76
C SER A 375 -22.80 -13.30 -1.18
N SER A 376 -21.82 -13.50 -0.28
CA SER A 376 -20.68 -14.39 -0.52
C SER A 376 -21.12 -15.82 -0.83
N LYS A 377 -22.07 -16.36 -0.08
CA LYS A 377 -22.60 -17.71 -0.28
C LYS A 377 -23.23 -17.85 -1.67
N PHE A 378 -24.14 -16.96 -2.05
CA PHE A 378 -24.78 -17.01 -3.37
C PHE A 378 -23.76 -16.91 -4.51
N LEU A 379 -22.79 -16.00 -4.38
CA LEU A 379 -21.79 -15.80 -5.41
C LEU A 379 -20.86 -17.01 -5.54
N VAL A 380 -20.41 -17.60 -4.43
CA VAL A 380 -19.53 -18.79 -4.47
C VAL A 380 -20.24 -20.00 -5.06
N GLU A 381 -21.53 -20.19 -4.78
CA GLU A 381 -22.34 -21.25 -5.41
C GLU A 381 -22.43 -21.03 -6.94
N ALA A 382 -22.73 -19.80 -7.37
CA ALA A 382 -22.82 -19.47 -8.79
C ALA A 382 -21.46 -19.54 -9.53
N VAL A 383 -20.37 -19.13 -8.88
CA VAL A 383 -19.02 -19.28 -9.43
C VAL A 383 -18.65 -20.76 -9.53
N SER A 384 -18.99 -21.57 -8.52
CA SER A 384 -18.78 -23.02 -8.58
C SER A 384 -19.53 -23.66 -9.75
N GLU A 385 -20.80 -23.31 -9.95
CA GLU A 385 -21.57 -23.79 -11.11
C GLU A 385 -20.94 -23.35 -12.44
N ALA A 386 -20.45 -22.11 -12.53
CA ALA A 386 -19.77 -21.60 -13.71
C ALA A 386 -18.49 -22.39 -14.04
N LEU A 387 -17.72 -22.77 -13.02
CA LEU A 387 -16.49 -23.54 -13.16
C LEU A 387 -16.69 -24.97 -13.68
N GLU A 388 -17.91 -25.51 -13.62
CA GLU A 388 -18.22 -26.82 -14.24
C GLU A 388 -18.03 -26.78 -15.77
N THR A 389 -18.14 -25.61 -16.39
CA THR A 389 -18.00 -25.43 -17.85
C THR A 389 -16.90 -24.45 -18.24
N ASN A 390 -16.52 -23.53 -17.36
CA ASN A 390 -15.46 -22.57 -17.63
C ASN A 390 -14.07 -23.26 -17.55
N MET A 391 -13.33 -23.23 -18.66
CA MET A 391 -11.99 -23.80 -18.77
C MET A 391 -10.87 -22.75 -18.83
N SER A 392 -11.20 -21.49 -18.56
CA SER A 392 -10.28 -20.34 -18.60
C SER A 392 -9.73 -20.01 -17.21
N VAL A 393 -10.58 -20.05 -16.18
CA VAL A 393 -10.20 -19.70 -14.81
C VAL A 393 -9.17 -20.70 -14.29
N SER A 394 -8.01 -20.19 -13.88
CA SER A 394 -6.86 -20.95 -13.40
C SER A 394 -6.44 -20.57 -11.97
N ASP A 395 -6.75 -19.35 -11.52
CA ASP A 395 -6.46 -18.83 -10.17
C ASP A 395 -7.75 -18.30 -9.56
N ILE A 396 -8.13 -18.86 -8.41
CA ILE A 396 -9.32 -18.48 -7.66
C ILE A 396 -8.89 -18.04 -6.28
N ASN A 397 -9.15 -16.78 -5.95
CA ASN A 397 -9.02 -16.27 -4.60
C ASN A 397 -10.38 -15.92 -4.02
N MET A 398 -10.77 -16.65 -2.99
CA MET A 398 -11.97 -16.38 -2.21
C MET A 398 -11.65 -16.32 -0.71
N GLU A 399 -10.47 -15.82 -0.34
CA GLU A 399 -10.09 -15.62 1.06
C GLU A 399 -11.02 -14.61 1.76
N GLY A 400 -11.47 -14.97 2.97
CA GLY A 400 -12.25 -14.07 3.82
C GLY A 400 -13.71 -13.84 3.39
N ASN A 401 -14.38 -14.84 2.84
CA ASN A 401 -15.78 -14.77 2.40
C ASN A 401 -16.75 -15.61 3.27
N ASP A 402 -16.29 -16.14 4.42
CA ASP A 402 -17.09 -17.01 5.32
C ASP A 402 -17.79 -18.18 4.60
N ILE A 403 -17.10 -18.77 3.62
CA ILE A 403 -17.64 -19.78 2.69
C ILE A 403 -18.17 -21.03 3.41
N SER A 404 -17.62 -21.35 4.58
CA SER A 404 -17.91 -22.54 5.39
C SER A 404 -17.66 -23.86 4.66
N ALA A 405 -18.02 -24.98 5.29
CA ALA A 405 -17.99 -26.30 4.65
C ALA A 405 -18.93 -26.40 3.43
N GLN A 406 -20.02 -25.62 3.40
CA GLN A 406 -21.01 -25.67 2.32
C GLN A 406 -20.46 -25.14 1.00
N GLY A 407 -19.80 -23.97 1.00
CA GLY A 407 -19.21 -23.47 -0.24
C GLY A 407 -17.95 -24.24 -0.65
N ALA A 408 -17.20 -24.83 0.30
CA ALA A 408 -16.16 -25.82 -0.03
C ALA A 408 -16.72 -27.04 -0.78
N LYS A 409 -17.94 -27.49 -0.42
CA LYS A 409 -18.66 -28.55 -1.13
C LYS A 409 -19.10 -28.15 -2.53
N ALA A 410 -19.56 -26.91 -2.71
CA ALA A 410 -19.89 -26.38 -4.04
C ALA A 410 -18.65 -26.35 -4.95
N LEU A 411 -17.52 -25.83 -4.46
CA LEU A 411 -16.26 -25.81 -5.20
C LEU A 411 -15.75 -27.22 -5.51
N ALA A 412 -15.82 -28.15 -4.55
CA ALA A 412 -15.41 -29.53 -4.78
C ALA A 412 -16.24 -30.23 -5.88
N LYS A 413 -17.55 -29.93 -5.98
CA LYS A 413 -18.40 -30.45 -7.06
C LYS A 413 -17.88 -29.97 -8.43
N ALA A 414 -17.51 -28.70 -8.54
CA ALA A 414 -16.99 -28.11 -9.77
C ALA A 414 -15.62 -28.67 -10.16
N LEU A 415 -14.69 -28.73 -9.20
CA LEU A 415 -13.31 -29.20 -9.39
C LEU A 415 -13.22 -30.69 -9.75
N LYS A 416 -14.28 -31.46 -9.53
CA LYS A 416 -14.33 -32.87 -9.96
C LYS A 416 -14.24 -33.02 -11.47
N ILE A 417 -14.72 -32.02 -12.22
CA ILE A 417 -14.77 -32.03 -13.68
C ILE A 417 -13.82 -30.96 -14.26
N ASN A 418 -13.70 -29.82 -13.58
CA ASN A 418 -12.83 -28.73 -14.00
C ASN A 418 -11.35 -29.15 -13.96
N CYS A 419 -10.64 -28.95 -15.07
CA CYS A 419 -9.20 -29.20 -15.17
C CYS A 419 -8.37 -27.95 -15.53
N SER A 420 -8.94 -26.74 -15.43
CA SER A 420 -8.23 -25.47 -15.65
C SER A 420 -7.68 -24.85 -14.36
N VAL A 421 -8.41 -24.99 -13.25
CA VAL A 421 -8.04 -24.40 -11.95
C VAL A 421 -6.76 -25.04 -11.41
N ARG A 422 -5.78 -24.19 -11.09
CA ARG A 422 -4.45 -24.55 -10.58
C ARG A 422 -4.18 -24.00 -9.19
N ASP A 423 -4.60 -22.78 -8.91
CA ASP A 423 -4.40 -22.10 -7.62
C ASP A 423 -5.76 -21.82 -6.98
N ILE A 424 -5.92 -22.29 -5.74
CA ILE A 424 -7.14 -22.15 -4.96
C ILE A 424 -6.78 -21.55 -3.61
N LYS A 425 -7.20 -20.29 -3.40
CA LYS A 425 -7.02 -19.56 -2.15
C LYS A 425 -8.32 -19.47 -1.37
N LEU A 426 -8.39 -20.23 -0.28
CA LEU A 426 -9.57 -20.34 0.57
C LEU A 426 -9.24 -20.04 2.04
N GLY A 427 -8.21 -19.25 2.31
CA GLY A 427 -7.86 -18.81 3.66
C GLY A 427 -9.03 -18.13 4.39
N TYR A 428 -9.07 -18.23 5.71
CA TYR A 428 -10.01 -17.46 6.55
C TYR A 428 -11.50 -17.64 6.15
N ASN A 429 -11.96 -18.87 5.94
CA ASN A 429 -13.32 -19.17 5.47
C ASN A 429 -14.12 -20.13 6.36
N ARG A 430 -13.60 -20.50 7.54
CA ARG A 430 -14.23 -21.45 8.46
C ARG A 430 -14.65 -22.76 7.78
N ILE A 431 -13.78 -23.32 6.92
CA ILE A 431 -14.03 -24.58 6.21
C ILE A 431 -14.16 -25.77 7.16
N LEU A 432 -13.42 -25.77 8.28
CA LEU A 432 -13.39 -26.83 9.30
C LEU A 432 -13.00 -28.21 8.72
N ASP A 433 -13.04 -29.25 9.55
CA ASP A 433 -12.73 -30.63 9.13
C ASP A 433 -13.70 -31.15 8.07
N GLU A 434 -14.99 -30.80 8.17
CA GLU A 434 -16.01 -31.25 7.22
C GLU A 434 -15.75 -30.72 5.80
N GLY A 435 -15.42 -29.44 5.65
CA GLY A 435 -15.08 -28.88 4.34
C GLY A 435 -13.74 -29.42 3.81
N ALA A 436 -12.75 -29.65 4.68
CA ALA A 436 -11.47 -30.23 4.30
C ALA A 436 -11.63 -31.68 3.78
N LYS A 437 -12.50 -32.49 4.39
CA LYS A 437 -12.84 -33.84 3.90
C LYS A 437 -13.41 -33.81 2.50
N VAL A 438 -14.30 -32.86 2.21
CA VAL A 438 -14.93 -32.74 0.90
C VAL A 438 -13.92 -32.30 -0.16
N LEU A 439 -13.03 -31.35 0.17
CA LEU A 439 -11.93 -30.96 -0.71
C LEU A 439 -10.95 -32.12 -0.94
N ALA A 440 -10.66 -32.92 0.09
CA ALA A 440 -9.81 -34.10 -0.04
C ALA A 440 -10.37 -35.14 -1.02
N GLU A 441 -11.67 -35.43 -0.97
CA GLU A 441 -12.29 -36.38 -1.90
C GLU A 441 -12.18 -35.94 -3.37
N VAL A 442 -12.28 -34.64 -3.65
CA VAL A 442 -12.08 -34.14 -5.02
C VAL A 442 -10.61 -34.16 -5.44
N LEU A 443 -9.68 -33.88 -4.53
CA LEU A 443 -8.24 -33.92 -4.83
C LEU A 443 -7.74 -35.33 -5.21
N LYS A 444 -8.43 -36.40 -4.79
CA LYS A 444 -8.12 -37.78 -5.24
C LYS A 444 -8.28 -37.96 -6.75
N VAL A 445 -9.14 -37.18 -7.39
CA VAL A 445 -9.45 -37.30 -8.83
C VAL A 445 -8.99 -36.10 -9.65
N ASN A 446 -8.98 -34.89 -9.06
CA ASN A 446 -8.52 -33.69 -9.74
C ASN A 446 -6.99 -33.71 -9.87
N THR A 447 -6.51 -33.44 -11.09
CA THR A 447 -5.07 -33.44 -11.42
C THR A 447 -4.58 -32.06 -11.90
N SER A 448 -5.42 -31.03 -11.83
CA SER A 448 -5.09 -29.68 -12.28
C SER A 448 -4.61 -28.79 -11.15
N VAL A 449 -5.20 -28.92 -9.95
CA VAL A 449 -4.86 -28.11 -8.78
C VAL A 449 -3.43 -28.40 -8.34
N ARG A 450 -2.65 -27.32 -8.21
CA ARG A 450 -1.25 -27.32 -7.79
C ARG A 450 -1.10 -26.67 -6.43
N ASP A 451 -1.79 -25.56 -6.21
CA ASP A 451 -1.57 -24.72 -5.03
C ASP A 451 -2.90 -24.62 -4.29
N ILE A 452 -2.91 -25.02 -3.02
CA ILE A 452 -4.10 -25.01 -2.17
C ILE A 452 -3.80 -24.31 -0.85
N HIS A 453 -4.45 -23.17 -0.64
CA HIS A 453 -4.31 -22.37 0.56
C HIS A 453 -5.55 -22.53 1.45
N LEU A 454 -5.34 -23.12 2.62
CA LEU A 454 -6.37 -23.44 3.62
C LEU A 454 -6.00 -22.90 5.00
N GLU A 455 -5.19 -21.85 5.07
CA GLU A 455 -4.81 -21.22 6.33
C GLU A 455 -6.03 -20.66 7.09
N ARG A 456 -5.96 -20.68 8.42
CA ARG A 456 -7.00 -20.09 9.30
C ARG A 456 -8.43 -20.61 9.03
N ASN A 457 -8.57 -21.90 8.76
CA ASN A 457 -9.88 -22.52 8.49
C ASN A 457 -10.41 -23.40 9.63
N GLY A 458 -9.65 -23.53 10.72
CA GLY A 458 -10.04 -24.37 11.86
C GLY A 458 -9.97 -25.87 11.54
N ILE A 459 -9.10 -26.26 10.62
CA ILE A 459 -8.87 -27.68 10.25
C ILE A 459 -8.14 -28.37 11.41
N GLY A 460 -8.70 -29.46 11.89
CA GLY A 460 -8.18 -30.32 12.94
C GLY A 460 -7.47 -31.56 12.42
N ILE A 461 -7.37 -32.58 13.28
CA ILE A 461 -6.72 -33.87 12.96
C ILE A 461 -7.48 -34.61 11.85
N GLU A 462 -8.82 -34.62 11.90
CA GLU A 462 -9.63 -35.37 10.93
C GLU A 462 -9.57 -34.78 9.52
N GLY A 463 -9.56 -33.45 9.39
CA GLY A 463 -9.38 -32.78 8.11
C GLY A 463 -7.96 -32.97 7.57
N ALA A 464 -6.93 -32.92 8.42
CA ALA A 464 -5.55 -33.24 8.02
C ALA A 464 -5.41 -34.68 7.52
N LYS A 465 -6.06 -35.64 8.20
CA LYS A 465 -6.08 -37.04 7.80
C LYS A 465 -6.74 -37.24 6.43
N ALA A 466 -7.86 -36.57 6.18
CA ALA A 466 -8.52 -36.64 4.88
C ALA A 466 -7.62 -36.08 3.75
N LEU A 467 -7.03 -34.89 3.97
CA LEU A 467 -6.11 -34.29 3.00
C LEU A 467 -4.88 -35.18 2.74
N ALA A 468 -4.35 -35.83 3.77
CA ALA A 468 -3.26 -36.79 3.63
C ALA A 468 -3.66 -37.98 2.74
N GLU A 469 -4.81 -38.61 2.99
CA GLU A 469 -5.29 -39.72 2.14
C GLU A 469 -5.49 -39.29 0.67
N ALA A 470 -5.86 -38.03 0.42
CA ALA A 470 -5.91 -37.49 -0.92
C ALA A 470 -4.53 -37.33 -1.56
N LEU A 471 -3.57 -36.74 -0.83
CA LEU A 471 -2.19 -36.54 -1.29
C LEU A 471 -1.41 -37.85 -1.52
N LYS A 472 -1.85 -38.96 -0.92
CA LYS A 472 -1.28 -40.28 -1.19
C LYS A 472 -1.44 -40.71 -2.66
N ILE A 473 -2.51 -40.24 -3.30
CA ILE A 473 -2.85 -40.56 -4.69
C ILE A 473 -2.60 -39.35 -5.61
N ASN A 474 -2.88 -38.14 -5.13
CA ASN A 474 -2.71 -36.91 -5.89
C ASN A 474 -1.23 -36.59 -6.11
N CYS A 475 -0.86 -36.38 -7.38
CA CYS A 475 0.49 -36.01 -7.79
C CYS A 475 0.57 -34.62 -8.44
N SER A 476 -0.50 -33.83 -8.37
CA SER A 476 -0.58 -32.48 -8.95
C SER A 476 -0.27 -31.38 -7.94
N VAL A 477 -0.72 -31.54 -6.69
CA VAL A 477 -0.54 -30.56 -5.61
C VAL A 477 0.94 -30.44 -5.26
N ARG A 478 1.44 -29.22 -5.34
CA ARG A 478 2.81 -28.81 -5.03
C ARG A 478 2.84 -28.02 -3.73
N ASP A 479 1.91 -27.10 -3.55
CA ASP A 479 1.95 -26.17 -2.43
C ASP A 479 0.69 -26.38 -1.59
N ILE A 480 0.87 -26.83 -0.36
CA ILE A 480 -0.22 -27.03 0.59
C ILE A 480 -0.01 -26.16 1.82
N LYS A 481 -0.89 -25.17 1.97
CA LYS A 481 -0.80 -24.23 3.08
C LYS A 481 -1.89 -24.47 4.10
N LEU A 482 -1.47 -24.90 5.28
CA LEU A 482 -2.32 -25.30 6.39
C LEU A 482 -1.98 -24.52 7.67
N GLY A 483 -1.28 -23.39 7.56
CA GLY A 483 -0.91 -22.55 8.69
C GLY A 483 -2.12 -22.07 9.51
N TYR A 484 -1.91 -21.81 10.80
CA TYR A 484 -2.94 -21.29 11.72
C TYR A 484 -4.19 -22.19 11.81
N ASN A 485 -4.00 -23.50 11.83
CA ASN A 485 -5.04 -24.50 12.04
C ASN A 485 -4.80 -25.27 13.36
N ARG A 486 -5.46 -26.42 13.56
CA ARG A 486 -5.39 -27.24 14.78
C ARG A 486 -4.98 -28.69 14.45
N ILE A 487 -3.97 -28.85 13.60
CA ILE A 487 -3.52 -30.16 13.11
C ILE A 487 -2.92 -31.02 14.23
N LEU A 488 -2.18 -30.40 15.17
CA LEU A 488 -1.53 -31.08 16.31
C LEU A 488 -0.54 -32.18 15.86
N ASP A 489 0.05 -32.89 16.83
CA ASP A 489 1.02 -33.97 16.56
C ASP A 489 0.42 -35.13 15.75
N GLU A 490 -0.81 -35.53 16.06
CA GLU A 490 -1.47 -36.65 15.36
C GLU A 490 -1.76 -36.32 13.89
N GLY A 491 -2.22 -35.11 13.58
CA GLY A 491 -2.39 -34.70 12.19
C GLY A 491 -1.07 -34.58 11.44
N ALA A 492 -0.01 -34.08 12.10
CA ALA A 492 1.33 -34.01 11.53
C ALA A 492 1.93 -35.41 11.25
N LYS A 493 1.70 -36.39 12.12
CA LYS A 493 2.09 -37.79 11.90
C LYS A 493 1.45 -38.36 10.64
N VAL A 494 0.16 -38.10 10.45
CA VAL A 494 -0.56 -38.59 9.27
C VAL A 494 -0.06 -37.94 7.99
N LEU A 495 0.16 -36.62 7.99
CA LEU A 495 0.79 -35.92 6.85
C LEU A 495 2.19 -36.46 6.56
N ALA A 496 2.98 -36.74 7.61
CA ALA A 496 4.32 -37.29 7.48
C ALA A 496 4.33 -38.68 6.81
N GLU A 497 3.41 -39.60 7.17
CA GLU A 497 3.31 -40.90 6.52
C GLU A 497 3.05 -40.77 5.01
N VAL A 498 2.28 -39.77 4.60
CA VAL A 498 2.00 -39.52 3.18
C VAL A 498 3.15 -38.85 2.47
N LEU A 499 3.88 -37.93 3.11
CA LEU A 499 5.08 -37.32 2.53
C LEU A 499 6.18 -38.35 2.22
N LYS A 500 6.21 -39.52 2.86
CA LYS A 500 7.15 -40.59 2.48
C LYS A 500 6.93 -41.11 1.06
N VAL A 501 5.70 -41.04 0.56
CA VAL A 501 5.31 -41.59 -0.76
C VAL A 501 4.99 -40.50 -1.77
N ASN A 502 4.45 -39.37 -1.33
CA ASN A 502 4.13 -38.26 -2.21
C ASN A 502 5.42 -37.55 -2.65
N THR A 503 5.57 -37.37 -3.96
CA THR A 503 6.74 -36.70 -4.57
C THR A 503 6.38 -35.40 -5.28
N SER A 504 5.13 -34.96 -5.17
CA SER A 504 4.63 -33.75 -5.83
C SER A 504 4.74 -32.51 -4.94
N VAL A 505 4.47 -32.66 -3.64
CA VAL A 505 4.49 -31.57 -2.66
C VAL A 505 5.91 -31.04 -2.50
N ARG A 506 6.04 -29.72 -2.66
CA ARG A 506 7.27 -28.93 -2.54
C ARG A 506 7.20 -28.02 -1.33
N ASP A 507 6.08 -27.32 -1.14
CA ASP A 507 5.94 -26.36 -0.06
C ASP A 507 4.83 -26.80 0.89
N ILE A 508 5.19 -26.93 2.17
CA ILE A 508 4.26 -27.30 3.21
C ILE A 508 4.30 -26.27 4.35
N HIS A 509 3.18 -25.56 4.51
CA HIS A 509 3.05 -24.59 5.61
C HIS A 509 2.22 -25.18 6.74
N LEU A 510 2.85 -25.37 7.90
CA LEU A 510 2.24 -25.92 9.12
C LEU A 510 2.47 -24.99 10.32
N GLU A 511 2.73 -23.71 10.08
CA GLU A 511 2.92 -22.73 11.14
C GLU A 511 1.72 -22.68 12.08
N ARG A 512 1.98 -22.50 13.38
CA ARG A 512 0.94 -22.33 14.41
C ARG A 512 -0.16 -23.40 14.35
N ASN A 513 0.22 -24.67 14.34
CA ASN A 513 -0.68 -25.82 14.34
C ASN A 513 -0.68 -26.62 15.64
N GLY A 514 0.14 -26.22 16.62
CA GLY A 514 0.30 -26.95 17.88
C GLY A 514 1.09 -28.25 17.73
N ILE A 515 1.99 -28.31 16.75
CA ILE A 515 2.88 -29.45 16.52
C ILE A 515 3.96 -29.45 17.62
N GLY A 516 4.10 -30.55 18.33
CA GLY A 516 5.09 -30.81 19.36
C GLY A 516 6.27 -31.65 18.85
N ILE A 517 6.97 -32.30 19.79
CA ILE A 517 8.12 -33.16 19.52
C ILE A 517 7.73 -34.35 18.63
N GLU A 518 6.60 -35.01 18.92
CA GLU A 518 6.23 -36.25 18.24
C GLU A 518 5.80 -36.02 16.79
N GLY A 519 5.11 -34.93 16.50
CA GLY A 519 4.80 -34.53 15.12
C GLY A 519 6.06 -34.11 14.36
N ALA A 520 6.99 -33.39 14.99
CA ALA A 520 8.27 -33.03 14.39
C ALA A 520 9.12 -34.27 14.06
N LYS A 521 9.20 -35.25 14.97
CA LYS A 521 9.87 -36.54 14.73
C LYS A 521 9.28 -37.27 13.53
N ALA A 522 7.97 -37.28 13.41
CA ALA A 522 7.30 -37.94 12.28
C ALA A 522 7.63 -37.23 10.95
N LEU A 523 7.50 -35.90 10.91
CA LEU A 523 7.84 -35.10 9.73
C LEU A 523 9.32 -35.27 9.35
N ALA A 524 10.23 -35.24 10.31
CA ALA A 524 11.64 -35.51 10.08
C ALA A 524 11.85 -36.90 9.45
N LYS A 525 11.26 -37.96 10.02
CA LYS A 525 11.36 -39.31 9.46
C LYS A 525 10.84 -39.38 8.01
N ALA A 526 9.83 -38.59 7.67
CA ALA A 526 9.34 -38.48 6.30
C ALA A 526 10.32 -37.76 5.38
N LEU A 527 10.85 -36.62 5.80
CA LEU A 527 11.85 -35.84 5.06
C LEU A 527 13.15 -36.60 4.80
N LYS A 528 13.48 -37.59 5.64
CA LYS A 528 14.64 -38.46 5.40
C LYS A 528 14.56 -39.21 4.07
N ILE A 529 13.35 -39.52 3.62
CA ILE A 529 13.08 -40.29 2.40
C ILE A 529 12.54 -39.38 1.30
N ASN A 530 11.77 -38.35 1.67
CA ASN A 530 11.17 -37.42 0.73
C ASN A 530 12.23 -36.48 0.13
N GLY A 531 12.38 -36.52 -1.20
CA GLY A 531 13.25 -35.61 -1.95
C GLY A 531 12.53 -34.50 -2.70
N SER A 532 11.23 -34.28 -2.46
CA SER A 532 10.41 -33.29 -3.18
C SER A 532 10.20 -31.99 -2.40
N VAL A 533 10.04 -32.08 -1.08
CA VAL A 533 9.80 -30.93 -0.19
C VAL A 533 11.03 -30.03 -0.17
N ARG A 534 10.81 -28.75 -0.49
CA ARG A 534 11.80 -27.68 -0.52
C ARG A 534 11.58 -26.75 0.66
N ASP A 535 10.35 -26.32 0.90
CA ASP A 535 10.09 -25.32 1.93
C ASP A 535 9.17 -25.92 3.00
N ILE A 536 9.68 -25.96 4.22
CA ILE A 536 8.94 -26.49 5.38
C ILE A 536 8.80 -25.40 6.43
N LYS A 537 7.54 -24.97 6.64
CA LYS A 537 7.24 -23.93 7.62
C LYS A 537 6.59 -24.49 8.86
N LEU A 538 7.35 -24.46 9.95
CA LEU A 538 6.97 -25.01 11.25
C LEU A 538 7.06 -23.97 12.37
N GLY A 539 7.16 -22.67 12.04
CA GLY A 539 7.16 -21.60 13.02
C GLY A 539 5.93 -21.61 13.95
N TYR A 540 6.08 -21.02 15.14
CA TYR A 540 5.02 -20.89 16.14
C TYR A 540 4.43 -22.24 16.63
N ASN A 541 5.26 -23.27 16.73
CA ASN A 541 4.89 -24.60 17.24
C ASN A 541 5.63 -24.90 18.57
N ARG A 542 5.73 -26.16 18.98
CA ARG A 542 6.35 -26.61 20.25
C ARG A 542 7.34 -27.75 20.00
N ILE A 543 8.20 -27.59 18.99
CA ILE A 543 9.15 -28.63 18.55
C ILE A 543 10.20 -28.93 19.62
N LEU A 544 10.68 -27.92 20.35
CA LEU A 544 11.71 -28.04 21.41
C LEU A 544 13.03 -28.65 20.91
N ASP A 545 14.00 -28.84 21.81
CA ASP A 545 15.33 -29.41 21.47
C ASP A 545 15.24 -30.80 20.86
N GLU A 546 14.43 -31.68 21.43
CA GLU A 546 14.32 -33.06 20.96
C GLU A 546 13.75 -33.15 19.55
N GLY A 547 12.75 -32.32 19.21
CA GLY A 547 12.25 -32.26 17.84
C GLY A 547 13.28 -31.67 16.86
N ALA A 548 14.01 -30.63 17.28
CA ALA A 548 15.07 -30.00 16.48
C ALA A 548 16.24 -30.96 16.22
N LYS A 549 16.66 -31.76 17.21
CA LYS A 549 17.69 -32.81 17.04
C LYS A 549 17.31 -33.82 15.97
N VAL A 550 16.06 -34.27 15.96
CA VAL A 550 15.61 -35.24 14.95
C VAL A 550 15.52 -34.60 13.56
N LEU A 551 15.05 -33.36 13.46
CA LEU A 551 15.11 -32.61 12.19
C LEU A 551 16.55 -32.45 11.70
N ALA A 552 17.48 -32.12 12.60
CA ALA A 552 18.90 -31.98 12.29
C ALA A 552 19.53 -33.27 11.73
N GLU A 553 19.33 -34.41 12.40
CA GLU A 553 19.83 -35.71 11.91
C GLU A 553 19.31 -36.06 10.50
N VAL A 554 18.12 -35.58 10.17
CA VAL A 554 17.53 -35.76 8.84
C VAL A 554 18.10 -34.77 7.83
N LEU A 555 18.31 -33.50 8.23
CA LEU A 555 18.93 -32.51 7.36
C LEU A 555 20.34 -32.91 6.94
N LYS A 556 21.09 -33.67 7.74
CA LYS A 556 22.41 -34.23 7.34
C LYS A 556 22.35 -35.04 6.04
N VAL A 557 21.22 -35.69 5.75
CA VAL A 557 21.07 -36.58 4.58
C VAL A 557 20.07 -36.05 3.55
N ASN A 558 19.10 -35.23 3.95
CA ASN A 558 18.14 -34.65 3.03
C ASN A 558 18.80 -33.56 2.18
N THR A 559 18.61 -33.62 0.87
CA THR A 559 19.20 -32.66 -0.09
C THR A 559 18.15 -31.81 -0.81
N SER A 560 16.87 -31.94 -0.42
CA SER A 560 15.75 -31.26 -1.09
C SER A 560 15.33 -29.97 -0.38
N VAL A 561 15.35 -29.96 0.96
CA VAL A 561 14.90 -28.84 1.77
C VAL A 561 15.86 -27.66 1.60
N ARG A 562 15.29 -26.49 1.29
CA ARG A 562 15.97 -25.22 1.07
C ARG A 562 15.65 -24.25 2.19
N ASP A 563 14.37 -24.09 2.52
CA ASP A 563 13.93 -23.07 3.46
C ASP A 563 13.23 -23.73 4.65
N ILE A 564 13.71 -23.44 5.85
CA ILE A 564 13.20 -24.03 7.09
C ILE A 564 12.88 -22.95 8.11
N HIS A 565 11.59 -22.86 8.45
CA HIS A 565 11.07 -21.89 9.42
C HIS A 565 10.77 -22.60 10.74
N LEU A 566 11.51 -22.23 11.79
CA LEU A 566 11.46 -22.82 13.13
C LEU A 566 11.34 -21.75 14.22
N GLU A 567 10.91 -20.54 13.89
CA GLU A 567 10.72 -19.44 14.82
C GLU A 567 9.74 -19.83 15.93
N ARG A 568 9.96 -19.38 17.16
CA ARG A 568 9.06 -19.61 18.31
C ARG A 568 8.68 -21.07 18.52
N ASN A 569 9.67 -21.96 18.55
CA ASN A 569 9.49 -23.40 18.79
C ASN A 569 10.02 -23.88 20.14
N GLY A 570 10.65 -23.02 20.92
CA GLY A 570 11.27 -23.35 22.21
C GLY A 570 12.53 -24.21 22.07
N ILE A 571 13.24 -24.09 20.95
CA ILE A 571 14.51 -24.77 20.69
C ILE A 571 15.59 -24.17 21.60
N GLY A 572 16.28 -25.01 22.37
CA GLY A 572 17.37 -24.68 23.28
C GLY A 572 18.77 -24.80 22.66
N ILE A 573 19.80 -24.87 23.52
CA ILE A 573 21.20 -25.07 23.12
C ILE A 573 21.39 -26.36 22.34
N GLU A 574 20.85 -27.47 22.86
CA GLU A 574 21.15 -28.80 22.33
C GLU A 574 20.51 -29.04 20.96
N GLY A 575 19.31 -28.49 20.72
CA GLY A 575 18.66 -28.48 19.42
C GLY A 575 19.41 -27.60 18.42
N ALA A 576 19.88 -26.43 18.84
CA ALA A 576 20.69 -25.55 17.99
C ALA A 576 22.05 -26.17 17.63
N LYS A 577 22.75 -26.81 18.58
CA LYS A 577 23.98 -27.58 18.32
C LYS A 577 23.75 -28.69 17.30
N ALA A 578 22.65 -29.42 17.42
CA ALA A 578 22.32 -30.46 16.46
C ALA A 578 22.06 -29.88 15.07
N LEU A 579 21.23 -28.82 14.97
CA LEU A 579 20.98 -28.11 13.71
C LEU A 579 22.27 -27.58 13.09
N ALA A 580 23.17 -27.04 13.90
CA ALA A 580 24.49 -26.62 13.47
C ALA A 580 25.29 -27.77 12.84
N GLU A 581 25.46 -28.89 13.54
CA GLU A 581 26.13 -30.08 12.99
C GLU A 581 25.48 -30.58 11.69
N ALA A 582 24.16 -30.44 11.57
CA ALA A 582 23.47 -30.77 10.33
C ALA A 582 23.79 -29.79 9.20
N LEU A 583 23.82 -28.49 9.48
CA LEU A 583 24.14 -27.46 8.50
C LEU A 583 25.59 -27.57 8.02
N LYS A 584 26.54 -28.08 8.81
CA LYS A 584 27.91 -28.36 8.34
C LYS A 584 27.95 -29.28 7.13
N ILE A 585 27.08 -30.29 7.12
CA ILE A 585 27.07 -31.40 6.17
C ILE A 585 26.07 -31.14 5.04
N ASN A 586 24.87 -30.67 5.39
CA ASN A 586 23.82 -30.37 4.43
C ASN A 586 24.30 -29.27 3.49
N CYS A 587 24.00 -29.30 2.19
CA CYS A 587 24.32 -28.22 1.24
C CYS A 587 23.09 -27.62 0.54
N SER A 588 21.89 -28.07 0.91
CA SER A 588 20.63 -27.67 0.27
C SER A 588 19.94 -26.51 0.97
N VAL A 589 20.04 -26.42 2.31
CA VAL A 589 19.39 -25.40 3.12
C VAL A 589 20.06 -24.03 2.88
N ARG A 590 19.25 -23.08 2.43
CA ARG A 590 19.59 -21.70 2.10
C ARG A 590 19.17 -20.73 3.20
N ASP A 591 17.94 -20.88 3.69
CA ASP A 591 17.36 -20.00 4.68
C ASP A 591 16.90 -20.79 5.90
N ILE A 592 17.34 -20.37 7.08
CA ILE A 592 16.93 -20.94 8.36
C ILE A 592 16.46 -19.83 9.29
N LYS A 593 15.20 -19.89 9.70
CA LYS A 593 14.61 -18.90 10.62
C LYS A 593 14.47 -19.52 12.01
N LEU A 594 15.22 -18.99 12.97
CA LEU A 594 15.28 -19.52 14.34
C LEU A 594 14.87 -18.50 15.41
N GLY A 595 14.38 -17.32 15.01
CA GLY A 595 14.02 -16.27 15.96
C GLY A 595 13.05 -16.70 17.07
N TYR A 596 13.23 -16.11 18.24
CA TYR A 596 12.46 -16.28 19.48
C TYR A 596 12.45 -17.72 20.00
N ASN A 597 13.61 -18.37 19.96
CA ASN A 597 13.85 -19.65 20.60
C ASN A 597 14.58 -19.42 21.95
N ARG A 598 15.33 -20.42 22.42
CA ARG A 598 16.13 -20.41 23.65
C ARG A 598 17.54 -20.91 23.34
N ILE A 599 18.11 -20.51 22.21
CA ILE A 599 19.34 -21.10 21.65
C ILE A 599 20.57 -20.87 22.56
N LEU A 600 20.60 -19.74 23.26
CA LEU A 600 21.68 -19.30 24.15
C LEU A 600 23.09 -19.25 23.48
N ASP A 601 24.13 -18.87 24.23
CA ASP A 601 25.52 -18.69 23.75
C ASP A 601 26.06 -19.91 23.00
N GLU A 602 25.94 -21.09 23.60
CA GLU A 602 26.57 -22.31 23.09
C GLU A 602 25.89 -22.80 21.82
N GLY A 603 24.57 -22.65 21.72
CA GLY A 603 23.82 -23.02 20.53
C GLY A 603 24.10 -22.07 19.38
N ALA A 604 24.17 -20.77 19.63
CA ALA A 604 24.51 -19.78 18.61
C ALA A 604 25.97 -19.89 18.16
N LYS A 605 26.90 -20.16 19.09
CA LYS A 605 28.29 -20.50 18.75
C LYS A 605 28.34 -21.69 17.81
N ALA A 606 27.63 -22.77 18.13
CA ALA A 606 27.63 -23.95 17.28
C ALA A 606 27.09 -23.63 15.88
N LEU A 607 25.99 -22.89 15.78
CA LEU A 607 25.44 -22.44 14.50
C LEU A 607 26.45 -21.58 13.73
N ALA A 608 27.09 -20.62 14.38
CA ALA A 608 28.15 -19.81 13.78
C ALA A 608 29.33 -20.67 13.28
N ASP A 609 29.84 -21.59 14.11
CA ASP A 609 30.93 -22.51 13.74
C ASP A 609 30.54 -23.43 12.58
N ALA A 610 29.27 -23.83 12.48
CA ALA A 610 28.80 -24.64 11.37
C ALA A 610 28.77 -23.90 10.03
N LEU A 611 28.51 -22.60 10.08
CA LEU A 611 28.58 -21.73 8.91
C LEU A 611 30.04 -21.55 8.44
N LYS A 612 31.05 -21.76 9.32
CA LYS A 612 32.48 -21.74 8.96
C LYS A 612 32.94 -22.97 8.16
N THR A 613 32.46 -24.17 8.48
CA THR A 613 33.01 -25.43 7.94
C THR A 613 32.43 -25.89 6.60
N ARG A 614 31.34 -25.26 6.13
CA ARG A 614 30.63 -25.66 4.90
C ARG A 614 31.42 -25.44 3.60
N ASP A 615 32.58 -24.77 3.66
CA ASP A 615 33.43 -24.42 2.50
C ASP A 615 34.53 -25.46 2.17
N THR A 616 34.82 -26.46 3.03
CA THR A 616 35.95 -27.40 2.80
C THR A 616 35.62 -28.65 1.96
N ASP A 617 34.36 -29.06 1.86
CA ASP A 617 33.99 -30.38 1.30
C ASP A 617 33.58 -30.39 -0.19
N GLN A 618 33.58 -29.24 -0.88
CA GLN A 618 33.24 -29.18 -2.32
C GLN A 618 34.44 -29.20 -3.27
N THR A 619 35.69 -29.22 -2.76
CA THR A 619 36.90 -29.36 -3.61
C THR A 619 37.56 -30.74 -3.58
N ALA A 620 36.97 -31.72 -2.89
CA ALA A 620 37.52 -33.08 -2.78
C ALA A 620 36.55 -34.15 -3.29
N SER A 621 36.22 -34.10 -4.57
CA SER A 621 35.77 -35.29 -5.30
C SER A 621 36.50 -35.36 -6.64
N ASP A 622 37.79 -35.70 -6.59
CA ASP A 622 38.47 -36.45 -7.64
C ASP A 622 39.79 -37.04 -7.10
N SER A 623 40.04 -38.31 -7.44
CA SER A 623 41.22 -39.16 -7.20
C SER A 623 41.32 -40.02 -5.91
N GLU A 624 40.80 -41.24 -6.06
CA GLU A 624 41.48 -42.55 -5.93
C GLU A 624 42.23 -42.99 -4.65
N ALA A 625 41.77 -44.17 -4.19
CA ALA A 625 42.46 -45.33 -3.60
C ALA A 625 43.94 -45.23 -3.20
N GLU A 626 44.26 -45.68 -1.97
CA GLU A 626 45.01 -46.93 -1.70
C GLU A 626 45.41 -47.10 -0.21
N ASP A 627 45.09 -48.29 0.29
CA ASP A 627 45.97 -49.24 1.03
C ASP A 627 46.48 -48.99 2.48
N ARG A 628 46.31 -50.08 3.24
CA ARG A 628 47.04 -50.63 4.42
C ARG A 628 46.70 -50.27 5.88
N MET A 629 46.30 -51.36 6.53
CA MET A 629 46.26 -51.77 7.95
C MET A 629 47.43 -51.34 8.85
N GLY A 630 47.15 -51.25 10.17
CA GLY A 630 48.14 -51.56 11.21
C GLY A 630 47.97 -50.86 12.58
N ASP A 631 47.24 -51.51 13.48
CA ASP A 631 47.45 -51.68 14.95
C ASP A 631 48.02 -50.60 15.91
N GLN A 632 47.38 -50.62 17.10
CA GLN A 632 47.90 -50.49 18.48
C GLN A 632 47.78 -49.17 19.29
N GLN A 633 47.34 -49.39 20.53
CA GLN A 633 47.09 -48.50 21.67
C GLN A 633 48.34 -47.76 22.20
N ILE A 634 48.15 -46.62 22.92
CA ILE A 634 48.49 -46.38 24.35
C ILE A 634 48.42 -44.88 24.71
N SER A 635 48.18 -44.65 26.00
CA SER A 635 47.83 -43.50 26.86
C SER A 635 48.60 -42.15 26.81
N ALA A 636 47.83 -41.10 27.12
CA ALA A 636 48.01 -40.01 28.10
C ALA A 636 49.25 -39.07 28.10
N VAL A 637 48.92 -37.80 28.44
CA VAL A 637 49.70 -36.69 29.04
C VAL A 637 49.96 -35.47 28.12
N GLU A 638 49.27 -34.36 28.43
CA GLU A 638 49.46 -32.96 27.99
C GLU A 638 50.83 -32.37 28.48
N PRO A 639 51.31 -31.15 28.08
CA PRO A 639 50.64 -30.04 27.37
C PRO A 639 51.41 -29.38 26.19
N PHE A 640 50.68 -28.47 25.55
CA PHE A 640 50.83 -27.74 24.30
C PHE A 640 51.91 -26.62 24.29
N GLU A 641 52.70 -26.55 23.21
CA GLU A 641 53.38 -25.34 22.69
C GLU A 641 52.78 -24.95 21.31
N ALA A 642 52.68 -23.65 21.03
CA ALA A 642 52.28 -23.07 19.73
C ALA A 642 53.44 -23.14 18.68
N PRO A 643 53.36 -22.67 17.41
CA PRO A 643 52.26 -22.33 16.48
C PRO A 643 52.45 -22.93 15.05
N VAL A 644 51.47 -23.62 14.47
CA VAL A 644 51.42 -23.87 13.00
C VAL A 644 49.97 -23.84 12.51
N ARG A 645 49.36 -22.66 12.36
CA ARG A 645 48.12 -22.47 11.60
C ARG A 645 48.04 -21.04 11.06
N LEU A 646 48.73 -20.77 9.96
CA LEU A 646 48.65 -19.46 9.27
C LEU A 646 48.59 -19.57 7.74
N LYS A 647 48.25 -20.75 7.19
CA LYS A 647 48.04 -20.93 5.75
C LYS A 647 46.68 -21.56 5.41
N ALA A 648 46.21 -22.54 6.19
CA ALA A 648 44.87 -23.13 6.03
C ALA A 648 43.70 -22.19 6.41
N LEU A 649 43.98 -21.14 7.20
CA LEU A 649 42.98 -20.12 7.59
C LEU A 649 42.78 -19.06 6.50
N ALA A 650 43.75 -18.86 5.60
CA ALA A 650 43.71 -17.83 4.56
C ALA A 650 43.07 -18.31 3.24
N ASP A 651 43.07 -19.62 2.99
CA ASP A 651 42.48 -20.21 1.77
C ASP A 651 40.97 -20.49 1.91
N ALA A 652 40.46 -20.64 3.14
CA ALA A 652 39.03 -20.88 3.43
C ALA A 652 38.13 -19.63 3.32
N LEU A 653 38.72 -18.45 3.07
CA LEU A 653 38.06 -17.14 3.09
C LEU A 653 37.43 -16.72 1.76
N LYS A 654 37.34 -17.62 0.77
CA LYS A 654 37.12 -17.25 -0.64
C LYS A 654 35.77 -17.63 -1.28
N THR A 655 34.89 -18.48 -0.72
CA THR A 655 33.86 -19.16 -1.57
C THR A 655 32.38 -19.19 -1.12
N ASN A 656 31.93 -18.24 -0.28
CA ASN A 656 30.71 -17.46 -0.54
C ASN A 656 29.39 -18.25 -0.85
N SER A 657 28.95 -19.19 0.01
CA SER A 657 27.82 -20.12 -0.31
C SER A 657 26.55 -20.08 0.58
N LEU A 658 26.29 -19.00 1.32
CA LEU A 658 25.00 -18.76 2.00
C LEU A 658 24.43 -17.38 1.63
N SER A 659 23.53 -17.32 0.67
CA SER A 659 22.93 -16.06 0.21
C SER A 659 21.69 -15.61 1.02
N GLY A 660 21.52 -16.04 2.28
CA GLY A 660 20.26 -15.91 3.01
C GLY A 660 20.44 -15.46 4.47
N ASP A 661 19.55 -14.58 4.93
CA ASP A 661 19.61 -13.88 6.22
C ASP A 661 19.74 -14.80 7.45
N ILE A 662 20.52 -14.38 8.45
CA ILE A 662 20.59 -15.04 9.77
C ILE A 662 19.68 -14.30 10.76
N ASP A 663 18.64 -14.97 11.23
CA ASP A 663 17.73 -14.48 12.28
C ASP A 663 17.90 -15.30 13.58
N LEU A 664 18.63 -14.72 14.55
CA LEU A 664 18.84 -15.24 15.91
C LEU A 664 18.13 -14.38 16.97
N LYS A 665 17.16 -13.57 16.56
CA LYS A 665 16.51 -12.61 17.44
C LYS A 665 15.87 -13.28 18.64
N GLY A 666 16.14 -12.79 19.83
CA GLY A 666 15.53 -13.27 21.07
C GLY A 666 16.21 -14.48 21.68
N ASP A 667 17.31 -14.94 21.08
CA ASP A 667 18.17 -15.97 21.63
C ASP A 667 19.31 -15.32 22.42
N SER A 668 19.45 -15.67 23.71
CA SER A 668 20.46 -15.04 24.59
C SER A 668 21.89 -15.47 24.23
N ILE A 669 22.54 -14.82 23.26
CA ILE A 669 23.90 -15.09 22.79
C ILE A 669 24.96 -14.28 23.55
N GLY A 670 25.44 -14.79 24.68
CA GLY A 670 26.56 -14.21 25.43
C GLY A 670 27.95 -14.44 24.80
N ALA A 671 29.01 -14.09 25.55
CA ALA A 671 30.44 -14.05 25.22
C ALA A 671 30.91 -14.96 24.07
N LYS A 672 30.77 -16.26 24.26
CA LYS A 672 31.33 -17.27 23.35
C LYS A 672 30.60 -17.32 22.02
N GLY A 673 29.28 -17.06 22.02
CA GLY A 673 28.44 -17.01 20.83
C GLY A 673 28.79 -15.81 19.96
N ALA A 674 28.92 -14.64 20.58
CA ALA A 674 29.31 -13.41 19.88
C ALA A 674 30.73 -13.47 19.32
N GLN A 675 31.69 -14.02 20.07
CA GLN A 675 33.06 -14.21 19.58
C GLN A 675 33.12 -15.15 18.36
N ALA A 676 32.37 -16.26 18.41
CA ALA A 676 32.31 -17.18 17.30
C ALA A 676 31.67 -16.54 16.06
N LEU A 677 30.61 -15.75 16.25
CA LEU A 677 29.95 -14.99 15.19
C LEU A 677 30.88 -13.94 14.58
N ALA A 678 31.67 -13.24 15.40
CA ALA A 678 32.67 -12.28 14.94
C ALA A 678 33.71 -12.94 14.01
N GLU A 679 34.28 -14.08 14.42
CA GLU A 679 35.21 -14.84 13.58
C GLU A 679 34.58 -15.26 12.23
N VAL A 680 33.27 -15.57 12.18
CA VAL A 680 32.59 -15.85 10.90
C VAL A 680 32.55 -14.60 10.04
N LEU A 681 32.12 -13.48 10.63
CA LEU A 681 31.87 -12.23 9.91
C LEU A 681 33.15 -11.64 9.31
N GLU A 682 34.33 -11.89 9.90
CA GLU A 682 35.62 -11.46 9.32
C GLU A 682 35.86 -11.97 7.89
N THR A 683 35.21 -13.08 7.57
CA THR A 683 35.51 -13.93 6.41
C THR A 683 34.33 -14.04 5.45
N ASN A 684 33.12 -13.86 5.99
CA ASN A 684 31.90 -14.03 5.26
C ASN A 684 31.67 -12.85 4.28
N THR A 685 31.29 -13.18 3.05
CA THR A 685 30.99 -12.20 1.99
C THR A 685 29.55 -12.27 1.48
N SER A 686 28.71 -13.08 2.14
CA SER A 686 27.38 -13.47 1.64
C SER A 686 26.22 -12.93 2.49
N VAL A 687 26.40 -12.82 3.80
CA VAL A 687 25.40 -12.34 4.75
C VAL A 687 25.22 -10.83 4.56
N ARG A 688 23.98 -10.42 4.25
CA ARG A 688 23.57 -9.01 4.13
C ARG A 688 22.86 -8.51 5.38
N ASN A 689 22.02 -9.34 5.98
CA ASN A 689 21.20 -8.99 7.14
C ASN A 689 21.56 -9.84 8.36
N LEU A 690 21.89 -9.18 9.47
CA LEU A 690 22.24 -9.79 10.74
C LEU A 690 21.29 -9.29 11.85
N ASP A 691 20.31 -10.11 12.27
CA ASP A 691 19.38 -9.78 13.36
C ASP A 691 19.79 -10.48 14.67
N LEU A 692 20.26 -9.68 15.61
CA LEU A 692 20.74 -10.03 16.95
C LEU A 692 19.94 -9.29 18.05
N LYS A 693 18.68 -8.95 17.78
CA LYS A 693 17.85 -8.23 18.76
C LYS A 693 17.49 -9.13 19.95
N PHE A 694 17.52 -8.57 21.17
CA PHE A 694 17.12 -9.25 22.41
C PHE A 694 17.97 -10.49 22.72
N CYS A 695 19.29 -10.33 22.56
CA CYS A 695 20.24 -11.41 22.60
C CYS A 695 21.20 -11.36 23.82
N ARG A 696 21.05 -10.40 24.74
CA ARG A 696 21.95 -10.21 25.91
C ARG A 696 23.43 -10.09 25.55
N ILE A 697 23.73 -9.38 24.46
CA ILE A 697 25.09 -9.11 24.00
C ILE A 697 25.68 -7.97 24.85
N GLY A 698 26.80 -8.21 25.53
CA GLY A 698 27.50 -7.22 26.33
C GLY A 698 28.56 -6.40 25.56
N ALA A 699 29.32 -5.57 26.28
CA ALA A 699 30.36 -4.72 25.70
C ALA A 699 31.52 -5.50 25.06
N GLU A 700 31.98 -6.58 25.69
CA GLU A 700 33.10 -7.40 25.17
C GLU A 700 32.68 -8.21 23.93
N GLU A 701 31.46 -8.73 23.94
CA GLU A 701 30.82 -9.40 22.81
C GLU A 701 30.72 -8.46 21.61
N THR A 702 30.26 -7.23 21.88
CA THR A 702 30.12 -6.19 20.86
C THR A 702 31.46 -5.78 20.29
N LYS A 703 32.51 -5.75 21.11
CA LYS A 703 33.87 -5.44 20.67
C LYS A 703 34.40 -6.50 19.69
N ALA A 704 34.15 -7.79 19.95
CA ALA A 704 34.50 -8.84 19.00
C ALA A 704 33.77 -8.64 17.67
N LEU A 705 32.45 -8.43 17.71
CA LEU A 705 31.65 -8.16 16.50
C LEU A 705 32.13 -6.92 15.75
N ALA A 706 32.52 -5.87 16.47
CA ALA A 706 33.04 -4.64 15.89
C ALA A 706 34.39 -4.85 15.17
N GLU A 707 35.32 -5.63 15.73
CA GLU A 707 36.56 -5.98 15.03
C GLU A 707 36.28 -6.73 13.72
N ALA A 708 35.30 -7.64 13.72
CA ALA A 708 34.90 -8.34 12.51
C ALA A 708 34.29 -7.41 11.45
N LEU A 709 33.47 -6.45 11.88
CA LEU A 709 32.87 -5.45 10.99
C LEU A 709 33.88 -4.50 10.35
N LYS A 710 35.08 -4.33 10.92
CA LYS A 710 36.14 -3.52 10.28
C LYS A 710 36.59 -4.10 8.94
N VAL A 711 36.56 -5.42 8.81
CA VAL A 711 37.01 -6.13 7.61
C VAL A 711 35.85 -6.65 6.76
N ASN A 712 34.68 -6.91 7.37
CA ASN A 712 33.51 -7.37 6.64
C ASN A 712 33.00 -6.31 5.66
N SER A 713 32.69 -6.73 4.44
CA SER A 713 32.17 -5.86 3.38
C SER A 713 30.82 -6.31 2.80
N SER A 714 30.13 -7.25 3.44
CA SER A 714 28.86 -7.80 2.96
C SER A 714 27.66 -7.37 3.78
N VAL A 715 27.82 -7.20 5.10
CA VAL A 715 26.70 -6.88 5.98
C VAL A 715 26.24 -5.44 5.73
N GLU A 716 24.97 -5.32 5.37
CA GLU A 716 24.26 -4.06 5.07
C GLU A 716 23.37 -3.63 6.25
N VAL A 717 22.76 -4.60 6.94
CA VAL A 717 21.81 -4.35 8.03
C VAL A 717 22.24 -5.08 9.29
N ILE A 718 22.35 -4.33 10.39
CA ILE A 718 22.69 -4.83 11.72
C ILE A 718 21.61 -4.41 12.71
N ASN A 719 20.92 -5.38 13.31
CA ASN A 719 19.95 -5.13 14.36
C ASN A 719 20.43 -5.72 15.70
N MET A 720 20.88 -4.86 16.61
CA MET A 720 21.35 -5.20 17.96
C MET A 720 20.46 -4.60 19.06
N LYS A 721 19.18 -4.33 18.76
CA LYS A 721 18.22 -3.75 19.72
C LYS A 721 18.06 -4.62 20.99
N ARG A 722 17.88 -4.01 22.16
CA ARG A 722 17.64 -4.66 23.47
C ARG A 722 18.76 -5.62 23.87
N ASN A 723 19.98 -5.11 23.94
CA ASN A 723 21.15 -5.85 24.43
C ASN A 723 21.84 -5.03 25.54
N ASP A 724 22.99 -5.48 26.04
CA ASP A 724 23.74 -4.83 27.12
C ASP A 724 25.05 -4.22 26.55
N ILE A 725 25.00 -3.64 25.34
CA ILE A 725 26.18 -3.17 24.59
C ILE A 725 27.05 -2.22 25.45
N GLY A 726 26.42 -1.31 26.18
CA GLY A 726 27.08 -0.36 27.06
C GLY A 726 27.97 0.66 26.32
N THR A 727 28.57 1.57 27.07
CA THR A 727 29.48 2.61 26.54
C THR A 727 30.69 2.03 25.79
N GLU A 728 31.33 0.97 26.31
CA GLU A 728 32.54 0.42 25.70
C GLU A 728 32.24 -0.37 24.41
N GLY A 729 31.12 -1.10 24.36
CA GLY A 729 30.68 -1.76 23.13
C GLY A 729 30.31 -0.75 22.03
N ALA A 730 29.66 0.36 22.40
CA ALA A 730 29.37 1.45 21.47
C ALA A 730 30.63 2.13 20.92
N LYS A 731 31.66 2.33 21.76
CA LYS A 731 32.97 2.81 21.30
C LYS A 731 33.61 1.86 20.29
N ALA A 732 33.52 0.55 20.53
CA ALA A 732 34.06 -0.44 19.60
C ALA A 732 33.33 -0.40 18.25
N LEU A 733 31.99 -0.37 18.25
CA LEU A 733 31.18 -0.20 17.04
C LEU A 733 31.53 1.10 16.31
N ALA A 734 31.74 2.19 17.04
CA ALA A 734 32.15 3.46 16.45
C ALA A 734 33.49 3.34 15.70
N GLU A 735 34.50 2.67 16.27
CA GLU A 735 35.77 2.42 15.57
C GLU A 735 35.58 1.54 14.33
N ALA A 736 34.66 0.58 14.36
CA ALA A 736 34.33 -0.24 13.20
C ALA A 736 33.67 0.57 12.07
N LEU A 737 32.68 1.40 12.42
CA LEU A 737 31.95 2.22 11.45
C LEU A 737 32.82 3.28 10.76
N LYS A 738 33.93 3.70 11.37
CA LYS A 738 34.87 4.63 10.70
C LYS A 738 35.47 4.05 9.42
N VAL A 739 35.67 2.74 9.38
CA VAL A 739 36.34 2.03 8.27
C VAL A 739 35.41 1.16 7.46
N ASN A 740 34.33 0.66 8.06
CA ASN A 740 33.35 -0.16 7.36
C ASN A 740 32.64 0.64 6.26
N SER A 741 32.49 0.00 5.10
CA SER A 741 31.90 0.60 3.90
C SER A 741 30.68 -0.16 3.37
N SER A 742 30.09 -1.07 4.15
CA SER A 742 28.94 -1.89 3.73
C SER A 742 27.68 -1.62 4.54
N VAL A 743 27.81 -1.30 5.84
CA VAL A 743 26.67 -1.14 6.73
C VAL A 743 25.90 0.14 6.39
N GLU A 744 24.63 -0.02 6.04
CA GLU A 744 23.68 1.05 5.72
C GLU A 744 22.67 1.27 6.86
N VAL A 745 22.30 0.21 7.59
CA VAL A 745 21.28 0.26 8.65
C VAL A 745 21.84 -0.32 9.94
N ILE A 746 21.80 0.47 11.02
CA ILE A 746 22.22 0.03 12.35
C ILE A 746 21.17 0.37 13.41
N ASN A 747 20.70 -0.64 14.14
CA ASN A 747 19.77 -0.47 15.26
C ASN A 747 20.39 -0.92 16.57
N MET A 748 20.63 0.04 17.47
CA MET A 748 21.20 -0.15 18.81
C MET A 748 20.23 0.34 19.89
N GLU A 749 18.92 0.31 19.66
CA GLU A 749 17.91 0.74 20.66
C GLU A 749 18.02 -0.08 21.96
N ASP A 750 17.88 0.55 23.14
CA ASP A 750 17.79 -0.08 24.47
C ASP A 750 19.06 -0.88 24.80
N ASN A 751 20.18 -0.17 25.04
CA ASN A 751 21.54 -0.73 25.08
C ASN A 751 22.54 -0.02 26.02
N ASP A 752 22.08 0.88 26.89
CA ASP A 752 22.91 1.62 27.85
C ASP A 752 24.19 2.27 27.25
N ILE A 753 24.10 2.76 26.00
CA ILE A 753 25.24 3.36 25.29
C ILE A 753 25.86 4.53 26.09
N GLY A 754 25.03 5.36 26.71
CA GLY A 754 25.44 6.52 27.49
C GLY A 754 26.09 7.64 26.67
N THR A 755 26.35 8.76 27.34
CA THR A 755 26.94 9.97 26.72
C THR A 755 28.27 9.73 26.01
N GLU A 756 29.19 8.98 26.60
CA GLU A 756 30.52 8.76 26.01
C GLU A 756 30.47 7.82 24.81
N GLY A 757 29.56 6.83 24.81
CA GLY A 757 29.31 5.97 23.66
C GLY A 757 28.73 6.76 22.49
N ALA A 758 27.78 7.65 22.76
CA ALA A 758 27.20 8.55 21.75
C ALA A 758 28.24 9.51 21.15
N LYS A 759 29.16 10.06 21.98
CA LYS A 759 30.29 10.87 21.49
C LYS A 759 31.21 10.10 20.56
N ALA A 760 31.44 8.81 20.83
CA ALA A 760 32.23 7.95 19.96
C ALA A 760 31.53 7.71 18.62
N LEU A 761 30.24 7.35 18.65
CA LEU A 761 29.41 7.18 17.45
C LEU A 761 29.38 8.47 16.61
N ALA A 762 29.23 9.64 17.25
CA ALA A 762 29.30 10.93 16.58
C ALA A 762 30.63 11.15 15.83
N LYS A 763 31.77 10.78 16.45
CA LYS A 763 33.08 10.85 15.77
C LYS A 763 33.16 9.90 14.56
N ALA A 764 32.53 8.73 14.63
CA ALA A 764 32.47 7.80 13.50
C ALA A 764 31.60 8.33 12.36
N LEU A 765 30.43 8.88 12.67
CA LEU A 765 29.50 9.45 11.69
C LEU A 765 30.08 10.66 10.95
N LYS A 766 31.05 11.38 11.53
CA LYS A 766 31.75 12.47 10.81
C LYS A 766 32.51 11.99 9.57
N VAL A 767 32.95 10.73 9.56
CA VAL A 767 33.77 10.16 8.47
C VAL A 767 33.05 9.06 7.70
N ASN A 768 32.12 8.35 8.33
CA ASN A 768 31.35 7.31 7.65
C ASN A 768 30.39 7.92 6.62
N THR A 769 30.36 7.34 5.43
CA THR A 769 29.53 7.80 4.30
C THR A 769 28.50 6.76 3.86
N THR A 770 28.33 5.66 4.60
CA THR A 770 27.48 4.52 4.21
C THR A 770 26.21 4.42 5.02
N VAL A 771 26.28 4.66 6.34
CA VAL A 771 25.13 4.54 7.23
C VAL A 771 24.05 5.54 6.82
N ARG A 772 22.87 5.01 6.48
CA ARG A 772 21.65 5.72 6.10
C ARG A 772 20.67 5.79 7.25
N ILE A 773 20.53 4.71 8.02
CA ILE A 773 19.57 4.59 9.12
C ILE A 773 20.32 4.24 10.40
N ILE A 774 20.19 5.08 11.42
CA ILE A 774 20.73 4.84 12.75
C ILE A 774 19.66 5.02 13.83
N SER A 775 19.47 3.99 14.65
CA SER A 775 18.60 4.03 15.81
C SER A 775 19.39 3.82 17.09
N MET A 776 19.32 4.79 17.99
CA MET A 776 19.92 4.79 19.33
C MET A 776 18.87 5.10 20.39
N LYS A 777 17.61 4.73 20.17
CA LYS A 777 16.51 4.96 21.12
C LYS A 777 16.79 4.33 22.49
N HIS A 778 16.38 4.95 23.60
CA HIS A 778 16.47 4.39 24.97
C HIS A 778 17.91 4.03 25.39
N ASN A 779 18.81 5.02 25.44
CA ASN A 779 20.26 4.78 25.59
C ASN A 779 21.01 5.80 26.46
N ASP A 780 20.30 6.64 27.21
CA ASP A 780 20.88 7.64 28.12
C ASP A 780 21.97 8.50 27.46
N ILE A 781 21.77 8.89 26.19
CA ILE A 781 22.72 9.69 25.41
C ILE A 781 23.05 11.01 26.13
N GLY A 782 22.03 11.63 26.74
CA GLY A 782 22.15 12.90 27.45
C GLY A 782 22.47 14.10 26.54
N THR A 783 22.41 15.29 27.12
CA THR A 783 22.66 16.56 26.41
C THR A 783 24.01 16.63 25.70
N GLU A 784 25.09 16.19 26.34
CA GLU A 784 26.44 16.26 25.75
C GLU A 784 26.64 15.26 24.61
N GLY A 785 25.98 14.10 24.67
CA GLY A 785 25.97 13.13 23.57
C GLY A 785 25.21 13.67 22.36
N ALA A 786 24.06 14.31 22.60
CA ALA A 786 23.27 14.97 21.56
C ALA A 786 24.01 16.12 20.88
N LYS A 787 24.75 16.95 21.64
CA LYS A 787 25.63 17.99 21.07
C LYS A 787 26.70 17.40 20.16
N ALA A 788 27.31 16.28 20.55
CA ALA A 788 28.30 15.61 19.71
C ALA A 788 27.68 15.08 18.40
N LEU A 789 26.51 14.44 18.49
CA LEU A 789 25.76 13.98 17.32
C LEU A 789 25.38 15.14 16.40
N ALA A 790 24.96 16.28 16.95
CA ALA A 790 24.67 17.49 16.18
C ALA A 790 25.90 17.99 15.40
N GLU A 791 27.09 18.03 16.02
CA GLU A 791 28.34 18.37 15.30
C GLU A 791 28.72 17.35 14.23
N ALA A 792 28.30 16.09 14.36
CA ALA A 792 28.50 15.09 13.32
C ALA A 792 27.53 15.30 12.14
N LEU A 793 26.25 15.55 12.41
CA LEU A 793 25.23 15.76 11.40
C LEU A 793 25.47 17.00 10.53
N LYS A 794 26.16 18.02 11.04
CA LYS A 794 26.55 19.19 10.21
C LYS A 794 27.41 18.83 9.00
N VAL A 795 28.21 17.76 9.10
CA VAL A 795 29.18 17.36 8.07
C VAL A 795 28.85 16.02 7.43
N ASN A 796 28.10 15.16 8.10
CA ASN A 796 27.70 13.87 7.55
C ASN A 796 26.77 14.05 6.35
N SER A 797 27.03 13.28 5.30
CA SER A 797 26.30 13.33 4.02
C SER A 797 25.59 12.02 3.67
N SER A 798 25.45 11.09 4.62
CA SER A 798 24.88 9.76 4.36
C SER A 798 23.58 9.50 5.13
N VAL A 799 23.51 9.92 6.39
CA VAL A 799 22.39 9.62 7.31
C VAL A 799 21.12 10.30 6.82
N GLN A 800 20.08 9.49 6.63
CA GLN A 800 18.74 9.88 6.22
C GLN A 800 17.72 9.72 7.35
N VAL A 801 17.90 8.70 8.21
CA VAL A 801 17.00 8.43 9.33
C VAL A 801 17.81 8.35 10.62
N ILE A 802 17.43 9.17 11.60
CA ILE A 802 18.03 9.15 12.94
C ILE A 802 16.96 9.07 14.02
N ASN A 803 17.03 8.03 14.86
CA ASN A 803 16.13 7.85 15.99
C ASN A 803 16.90 7.96 17.31
N MET A 804 16.58 8.98 18.10
CA MET A 804 17.15 9.27 19.42
C MET A 804 16.04 9.39 20.47
N GLU A 805 14.90 8.71 20.30
CA GLU A 805 13.81 8.71 21.29
C GLU A 805 14.31 8.23 22.68
N ASP A 806 13.80 8.79 23.77
CA ASP A 806 14.05 8.35 25.15
C ASP A 806 15.55 8.39 25.53
N ASN A 807 16.14 9.58 25.62
CA ASN A 807 17.59 9.72 25.71
C ASN A 807 18.07 10.93 26.52
N ASP A 808 17.19 11.57 27.29
CA ASP A 808 17.51 12.74 28.11
C ASP A 808 18.29 13.83 27.35
N ILE A 809 17.97 14.07 26.07
CA ILE A 809 18.65 15.06 25.23
C ILE A 809 18.58 16.46 25.87
N GLY A 810 17.42 16.82 26.42
CA GLY A 810 17.16 18.10 27.04
C GLY A 810 17.15 19.28 26.07
N THR A 811 16.78 20.46 26.58
CA THR A 811 16.68 21.71 25.79
C THR A 811 17.97 22.08 25.06
N GLU A 812 19.13 22.01 25.71
CA GLU A 812 20.40 22.42 25.10
C GLU A 812 20.88 21.42 24.02
N GLY A 813 20.55 20.14 24.17
CA GLY A 813 20.81 19.13 23.14
C GLY A 813 19.93 19.37 21.91
N ALA A 814 18.65 19.68 22.12
CA ALA A 814 17.72 20.03 21.04
C ALA A 814 18.15 21.30 20.28
N LYS A 815 18.62 22.34 20.98
CA LYS A 815 19.18 23.55 20.34
C LYS A 815 20.40 23.24 19.47
N ALA A 816 21.26 22.30 19.90
CA ALA A 816 22.40 21.89 19.10
C ALA A 816 21.95 21.14 17.84
N LEU A 817 21.02 20.19 17.97
CA LEU A 817 20.42 19.47 16.84
C LEU A 817 19.73 20.42 15.87
N ALA A 818 18.98 21.40 16.34
CA ALA A 818 18.38 22.45 15.53
C ALA A 818 19.43 23.20 14.68
N LYS A 819 20.55 23.62 15.29
CA LYS A 819 21.66 24.25 14.55
C LYS A 819 22.27 23.33 13.49
N ALA A 820 22.30 22.02 13.72
CA ALA A 820 22.77 21.06 12.73
C ALA A 820 21.78 20.89 11.57
N LEU A 821 20.48 20.83 11.87
CA LEU A 821 19.42 20.72 10.86
C LEU A 821 19.37 21.95 9.94
N LYS A 822 19.73 23.15 10.41
CA LYS A 822 19.82 24.34 9.55
C LYS A 822 20.78 24.17 8.35
N VAL A 823 21.76 23.28 8.45
CA VAL A 823 22.78 23.06 7.40
C VAL A 823 22.78 21.65 6.82
N ASN A 824 22.23 20.67 7.53
CA ASN A 824 22.19 19.28 7.04
C ASN A 824 21.15 19.13 5.92
N THR A 825 21.56 18.47 4.83
CA THR A 825 20.75 18.29 3.62
C THR A 825 20.39 16.83 3.34
N THR A 826 20.56 15.93 4.32
CA THR A 826 20.42 14.48 4.10
C THR A 826 19.39 13.83 4.99
N VAL A 827 19.24 14.29 6.23
CA VAL A 827 18.25 13.78 7.19
C VAL A 827 16.85 14.09 6.69
N ARG A 828 16.07 13.02 6.51
CA ARG A 828 14.65 13.03 6.12
C ARG A 828 13.75 12.76 7.32
N ILE A 829 14.16 11.82 8.17
CA ILE A 829 13.37 11.37 9.32
C ILE A 829 14.18 11.57 10.59
N ILE A 830 13.64 12.32 11.54
CA ILE A 830 14.25 12.53 12.86
C ILE A 830 13.24 12.29 13.99
N SER A 831 13.59 11.38 14.90
CA SER A 831 12.80 11.12 16.09
C SER A 831 13.58 11.53 17.34
N MET A 832 12.98 12.44 18.11
CA MET A 832 13.46 12.91 19.42
C MET A 832 12.34 12.78 20.46
N LYS A 833 11.42 11.82 20.31
CA LYS A 833 10.34 11.58 21.27
C LYS A 833 10.89 11.33 22.67
N HIS A 834 10.21 11.76 23.72
CA HIS A 834 10.59 11.55 25.12
C HIS A 834 12.01 11.98 25.47
N ASN A 835 12.29 13.28 25.46
CA ASN A 835 13.65 13.80 25.60
C ASN A 835 13.74 15.12 26.35
N ASP A 836 12.67 15.53 27.04
CA ASP A 836 12.60 16.78 27.80
C ASP A 836 13.12 18.00 27.03
N ILE A 837 12.78 18.08 25.73
CA ILE A 837 13.20 19.18 24.85
C ILE A 837 12.73 20.54 25.40
N GLY A 838 11.52 20.59 25.94
CA GLY A 838 10.92 21.80 26.49
C GLY A 838 10.59 22.86 25.43
N THR A 839 9.94 23.93 25.87
CA THR A 839 9.53 25.05 25.01
C THR A 839 10.67 25.69 24.22
N GLU A 840 11.80 25.96 24.88
CA GLU A 840 12.94 26.64 24.23
C GLU A 840 13.67 25.75 23.23
N GLY A 841 13.66 24.43 23.43
CA GLY A 841 14.19 23.48 22.46
C GLY A 841 13.28 23.37 21.23
N ALA A 842 11.96 23.38 21.44
CA ALA A 842 10.97 23.39 20.37
C ALA A 842 11.05 24.65 19.50
N LYS A 843 11.22 25.84 20.11
CA LYS A 843 11.46 27.10 19.37
C LYS A 843 12.70 27.02 18.48
N ALA A 844 13.81 26.48 18.99
CA ALA A 844 15.02 26.32 18.19
C ALA A 844 14.80 25.35 17.02
N LEU A 845 14.07 24.25 17.25
CA LEU A 845 13.69 23.32 16.18
C LEU A 845 12.78 23.97 15.14
N ALA A 846 11.81 24.78 15.57
CA ALA A 846 10.95 25.56 14.68
C ALA A 846 11.78 26.48 13.77
N GLU A 847 12.73 27.26 14.33
CA GLU A 847 13.64 28.08 13.52
C GLU A 847 14.47 27.26 12.53
N ALA A 848 14.82 26.02 12.88
CA ALA A 848 15.55 25.14 11.99
C ALA A 848 14.67 24.63 10.84
N LEU A 849 13.40 24.30 11.13
CA LEU A 849 12.43 23.87 10.13
C LEU A 849 12.08 24.99 9.14
N ILE A 850 12.07 26.26 9.55
CA ILE A 850 11.84 27.38 8.62
C ILE A 850 12.82 27.35 7.43
N VAL A 851 14.07 26.95 7.66
CA VAL A 851 15.12 26.94 6.62
C VAL A 851 15.42 25.54 6.09
N ASN A 852 15.11 24.48 6.83
CA ASN A 852 15.42 23.12 6.42
C ASN A 852 14.36 22.60 5.45
N THR A 853 14.79 22.28 4.24
CA THR A 853 13.94 21.77 3.16
C THR A 853 14.14 20.28 2.90
N PHE A 854 14.56 19.51 3.92
CA PHE A 854 14.94 18.12 3.75
C PHE A 854 14.23 17.16 4.69
N VAL A 855 13.98 17.56 5.94
CA VAL A 855 13.23 16.78 6.92
C VAL A 855 11.77 16.73 6.50
N SER A 856 11.27 15.52 6.25
CA SER A 856 9.86 15.25 5.97
C SER A 856 9.12 14.77 7.21
N ASP A 857 9.80 14.01 8.09
CA ASP A 857 9.15 13.34 9.20
C ASP A 857 9.85 13.71 10.51
N ILE A 858 9.11 14.32 11.44
CA ILE A 858 9.65 14.76 12.73
C ILE A 858 8.77 14.29 13.89
N ASN A 859 9.37 13.50 14.78
CA ASN A 859 8.70 13.00 15.98
C ASN A 859 9.22 13.68 17.24
N LEU A 860 8.39 14.56 17.81
CA LEU A 860 8.65 15.33 19.04
C LEU A 860 7.69 14.97 20.17
N ALA A 861 7.02 13.82 20.14
CA ALA A 861 6.08 13.46 21.19
C ALA A 861 6.74 13.39 22.59
N ASN A 862 5.98 13.61 23.65
CA ASN A 862 6.40 13.46 25.05
C ASN A 862 7.60 14.33 25.48
N ASN A 863 7.63 15.61 25.09
CA ASN A 863 8.78 16.49 25.25
C ASN A 863 8.51 17.78 26.04
N GLY A 864 7.31 17.95 26.59
CA GLY A 864 6.95 19.15 27.34
C GLY A 864 7.09 20.44 26.51
N ILE A 865 6.75 20.40 25.22
CA ILE A 865 6.85 21.54 24.30
C ILE A 865 6.04 22.75 24.82
N GLY A 866 4.85 22.51 25.38
CA GLY A 866 3.97 23.54 25.90
C GLY A 866 3.35 24.43 24.81
N VAL A 867 2.48 25.35 25.23
CA VAL A 867 1.75 26.29 24.35
C VAL A 867 2.69 27.10 23.46
N GLU A 868 3.70 27.74 24.05
CA GLU A 868 4.59 28.65 23.32
C GLU A 868 5.53 27.92 22.35
N GLY A 869 5.88 26.67 22.65
CA GLY A 869 6.64 25.83 21.72
C GLY A 869 5.78 25.37 20.55
N ALA A 870 4.50 25.08 20.79
CA ALA A 870 3.54 24.73 19.74
C ALA A 870 3.26 25.91 18.81
N LYS A 871 3.15 27.13 19.33
CA LYS A 871 3.04 28.35 18.52
C LYS A 871 4.23 28.54 17.58
N ALA A 872 5.45 28.39 18.10
CA ALA A 872 6.65 28.50 17.28
C ALA A 872 6.69 27.41 16.18
N LEU A 873 6.32 26.17 16.52
CA LEU A 873 6.23 25.10 15.52
C LEU A 873 5.14 25.40 14.47
N ALA A 874 4.00 25.96 14.88
CA ALA A 874 2.95 26.40 13.97
C ALA A 874 3.46 27.47 12.98
N GLU A 875 4.15 28.51 13.47
CA GLU A 875 4.80 29.52 12.62
C GLU A 875 5.78 28.91 11.62
N ALA A 876 6.55 27.90 12.05
CA ALA A 876 7.46 27.20 11.16
C ALA A 876 6.74 26.38 10.09
N LEU A 877 5.61 25.73 10.41
CA LEU A 877 4.83 24.92 9.48
C LEU A 877 4.07 25.75 8.43
N ILE A 878 3.83 27.04 8.70
CA ILE A 878 3.28 27.97 7.70
C ILE A 878 4.29 28.17 6.56
N VAL A 879 5.58 28.22 6.88
CA VAL A 879 6.65 28.48 5.91
C VAL A 879 7.24 27.19 5.33
N ASN A 880 7.33 26.14 6.15
CA ASN A 880 7.92 24.88 5.75
C ASN A 880 6.94 24.05 4.90
N THR A 881 7.36 23.71 3.68
CA THR A 881 6.57 22.90 2.73
C THR A 881 7.12 21.48 2.54
N PHE A 882 7.95 20.99 3.46
CA PHE A 882 8.64 19.71 3.34
C PHE A 882 8.22 18.71 4.42
N VAL A 883 7.89 19.18 5.63
CA VAL A 883 7.40 18.34 6.71
C VAL A 883 6.01 17.81 6.33
N SER A 884 5.93 16.50 6.16
CA SER A 884 4.72 15.74 5.86
C SER A 884 4.18 14.97 7.05
N ASP A 885 5.03 14.51 7.97
CA ASP A 885 4.61 13.83 9.19
C ASP A 885 5.17 14.56 10.41
N ILE A 886 4.27 15.02 11.28
CA ILE A 886 4.63 15.63 12.54
C ILE A 886 3.90 15.00 13.72
N ASN A 887 4.69 14.43 14.64
CA ASN A 887 4.15 13.84 15.86
C ASN A 887 4.46 14.74 17.07
N LEU A 888 3.42 15.34 17.64
CA LEU A 888 3.46 16.22 18.80
C LEU A 888 2.66 15.66 19.98
N ALA A 889 2.37 14.35 20.03
CA ALA A 889 1.57 13.76 21.10
C ALA A 889 2.21 13.98 22.49
N ASN A 890 1.40 14.12 23.55
CA ASN A 890 1.84 14.23 24.94
C ASN A 890 2.80 15.39 25.23
N ASN A 891 2.48 16.60 24.78
CA ASN A 891 3.36 17.77 24.87
C ASN A 891 2.78 18.96 25.65
N GLY A 892 1.58 18.82 26.22
CA GLY A 892 0.92 19.91 26.93
C GLY A 892 0.66 21.13 26.04
N ILE A 893 0.32 20.91 24.76
CA ILE A 893 0.06 21.97 23.78
C ILE A 893 -1.09 22.89 24.24
N GLY A 894 -2.11 22.34 24.91
CA GLY A 894 -3.26 23.09 25.40
C GLY A 894 -4.13 23.67 24.29
N VAL A 895 -5.22 24.34 24.69
CA VAL A 895 -6.19 24.97 23.78
C VAL A 895 -5.52 25.99 22.85
N GLU A 896 -4.70 26.89 23.41
CA GLU A 896 -4.10 28.00 22.65
C GLU A 896 -3.00 27.52 21.68
N GLY A 897 -2.25 26.47 22.04
CA GLY A 897 -1.30 25.86 21.12
C GLY A 897 -2.00 25.13 19.98
N ALA A 898 -3.16 24.50 20.26
CA ALA A 898 -3.98 23.85 19.25
C ALA A 898 -4.60 24.85 18.26
N LYS A 899 -5.05 26.02 18.74
CA LYS A 899 -5.51 27.11 17.86
C LYS A 899 -4.40 27.62 16.94
N ALA A 900 -3.19 27.82 17.46
CA ALA A 900 -2.07 28.24 16.62
C ALA A 900 -1.72 27.18 15.56
N LEU A 901 -1.73 25.89 15.95
CA LEU A 901 -1.57 24.80 14.99
C LEU A 901 -2.71 24.75 13.97
N ALA A 902 -3.95 25.03 14.38
CA ALA A 902 -5.09 25.14 13.48
C ALA A 902 -4.89 26.27 12.45
N GLU A 903 -4.44 27.45 12.88
CA GLU A 903 -4.08 28.55 11.97
C GLU A 903 -2.99 28.15 10.97
N ALA A 904 -1.97 27.43 11.42
CA ALA A 904 -0.94 26.91 10.53
C ALA A 904 -1.47 25.84 9.57
N LEU A 905 -2.36 24.97 10.04
CA LEU A 905 -2.97 23.92 9.22
C LEU A 905 -3.84 24.51 8.11
N ILE A 906 -4.48 25.67 8.30
CA ILE A 906 -5.24 26.34 7.23
C ILE A 906 -4.35 26.63 6.01
N VAL A 907 -3.07 26.96 6.24
CA VAL A 907 -2.16 27.43 5.18
C VAL A 907 -1.20 26.32 4.70
N THR A 908 -0.80 25.40 5.58
CA THR A 908 0.18 24.37 5.23
C THR A 908 -0.37 23.39 4.20
N THR A 909 0.47 22.99 3.25
CA THR A 909 0.12 22.06 2.17
C THR A 909 0.94 20.77 2.20
N SER A 910 1.98 20.70 3.03
CA SER A 910 2.87 19.54 3.09
C SER A 910 2.47 18.54 4.16
N VAL A 911 1.93 18.99 5.30
CA VAL A 911 1.60 18.11 6.43
C VAL A 911 0.45 17.18 6.06
N SER A 912 0.74 15.90 5.92
CA SER A 912 -0.23 14.83 5.67
C SER A 912 -0.63 14.06 6.91
N GLU A 913 0.26 13.96 7.88
CA GLU A 913 0.06 13.18 9.10
C GLU A 913 0.37 14.07 10.30
N ILE A 914 -0.58 14.23 11.21
CA ILE A 914 -0.36 15.01 12.43
C ILE A 914 -0.91 14.30 13.67
N ASN A 915 -0.04 14.03 14.63
CA ASN A 915 -0.44 13.40 15.88
C ASN A 915 -0.41 14.39 17.04
N LEU A 916 -1.57 14.66 17.60
CA LEU A 916 -1.80 15.59 18.70
C LEU A 916 -2.42 14.91 19.93
N ALA A 917 -2.36 13.58 20.03
CA ALA A 917 -2.92 12.85 21.16
C ALA A 917 -2.36 13.31 22.52
N ASN A 918 -3.14 13.25 23.59
CA ASN A 918 -2.69 13.52 24.97
C ASN A 918 -2.15 14.94 25.21
N ASN A 919 -2.74 15.98 24.62
CA ASN A 919 -2.23 17.35 24.70
C ASN A 919 -3.07 18.33 25.50
N GLY A 920 -4.18 17.89 26.10
CA GLY A 920 -5.08 18.76 26.85
C GLY A 920 -5.71 19.85 25.97
N ILE A 921 -5.99 19.52 24.71
CA ILE A 921 -6.51 20.44 23.70
C ILE A 921 -7.90 20.95 24.06
N GLY A 922 -8.71 20.14 24.76
CA GLY A 922 -10.09 20.47 25.11
C GLY A 922 -11.00 20.65 23.90
N VAL A 923 -12.29 20.94 24.15
CA VAL A 923 -13.29 21.09 23.09
C VAL A 923 -12.96 22.26 22.16
N ALA A 924 -12.70 23.46 22.71
CA ALA A 924 -12.43 24.66 21.91
C ALA A 924 -11.18 24.56 21.01
N GLY A 925 -10.14 23.85 21.45
CA GLY A 925 -8.96 23.63 20.61
C GLY A 925 -9.22 22.60 19.52
N ALA A 926 -10.06 21.60 19.82
CA ALA A 926 -10.42 20.56 18.86
C ALA A 926 -11.43 21.08 17.83
N GLU A 927 -12.37 21.97 18.20
CA GLU A 927 -13.21 22.74 17.28
C GLU A 927 -12.37 23.57 16.31
N ALA A 928 -11.40 24.34 16.82
CA ALA A 928 -10.50 25.12 15.95
C ALA A 928 -9.72 24.23 14.97
N LEU A 929 -9.23 23.07 15.43
CA LEU A 929 -8.57 22.09 14.55
C LEU A 929 -9.55 21.49 13.53
N ALA A 930 -10.79 21.19 13.93
CA ALA A 930 -11.82 20.71 13.01
C ALA A 930 -12.14 21.75 11.92
N GLU A 931 -12.34 23.01 12.31
CA GLU A 931 -12.56 24.13 11.40
C GLU A 931 -11.38 24.31 10.42
N ALA A 932 -10.14 24.28 10.94
CA ALA A 932 -8.95 24.32 10.09
C ALA A 932 -8.89 23.14 9.13
N LEU A 933 -9.27 21.95 9.58
CA LEU A 933 -9.27 20.74 8.77
C LEU A 933 -10.33 20.77 7.67
N ILE A 934 -11.47 21.44 7.85
CA ILE A 934 -12.47 21.63 6.77
C ILE A 934 -11.80 22.26 5.55
N SER A 935 -10.91 23.23 5.77
CA SER A 935 -10.19 23.94 4.71
C SER A 935 -8.85 23.29 4.33
N ASN A 936 -8.20 22.57 5.26
CA ASN A 936 -6.93 21.91 5.02
C ASN A 936 -7.12 20.58 4.26
N THR A 937 -6.40 20.48 3.16
CA THR A 937 -6.55 19.38 2.22
C THR A 937 -5.39 18.38 2.29
N SER A 938 -4.27 18.77 2.90
CA SER A 938 -3.05 17.94 2.95
C SER A 938 -3.13 16.86 4.02
N VAL A 939 -3.71 17.19 5.18
CA VAL A 939 -3.82 16.29 6.32
C VAL A 939 -4.79 15.15 6.00
N LYS A 940 -4.23 13.95 5.92
CA LYS A 940 -4.91 12.67 5.70
C LYS A 940 -5.26 11.96 6.99
N ASN A 941 -4.38 11.99 7.99
CA ASN A 941 -4.72 11.49 9.31
C ASN A 941 -4.34 12.50 10.38
N ILE A 942 -5.28 12.71 11.30
CA ILE A 942 -5.06 13.44 12.54
C ILE A 942 -5.43 12.52 13.71
N ASN A 943 -4.58 12.51 14.73
CA ASN A 943 -4.83 11.79 15.96
C ASN A 943 -5.10 12.77 17.11
N LEU A 944 -6.32 12.76 17.65
CA LEU A 944 -6.77 13.60 18.76
C LEU A 944 -7.04 12.80 20.04
N VAL A 945 -6.61 11.53 20.11
CA VAL A 945 -6.90 10.64 21.25
C VAL A 945 -6.50 11.26 22.59
N ASN A 946 -7.40 11.10 23.58
CA ASN A 946 -7.16 11.48 24.97
C ASN A 946 -6.82 12.98 25.16
N ASN A 947 -7.58 13.87 24.53
CA ASN A 947 -7.41 15.32 24.63
C ASN A 947 -8.39 16.04 25.56
N GLY A 948 -9.16 15.29 26.36
CA GLY A 948 -10.20 15.87 27.22
C GLY A 948 -11.39 16.42 26.43
N ILE A 949 -11.68 15.82 25.27
CA ILE A 949 -12.88 16.08 24.47
C ILE A 949 -14.02 15.28 25.11
N VAL A 950 -14.98 15.96 25.72
CA VAL A 950 -16.18 15.33 26.31
C VAL A 950 -17.13 14.82 25.22
N VAL A 951 -18.07 13.94 25.55
CA VAL A 951 -18.98 13.28 24.57
C VAL A 951 -19.66 14.31 23.66
N GLU A 952 -20.18 15.41 24.20
CA GLU A 952 -20.84 16.47 23.42
C GLU A 952 -19.87 17.18 22.46
N GLY A 953 -18.61 17.36 22.85
CA GLY A 953 -17.58 17.90 21.96
C GLY A 953 -17.16 16.90 20.88
N ALA A 954 -17.14 15.60 21.20
CA ALA A 954 -16.84 14.55 20.23
C ALA A 954 -17.95 14.44 19.17
N GLU A 955 -19.22 14.63 19.54
CA GLU A 955 -20.35 14.70 18.61
C GLU A 955 -20.22 15.89 17.64
N VAL A 956 -19.87 17.08 18.13
CA VAL A 956 -19.63 18.28 17.29
C VAL A 956 -18.43 18.07 16.35
N LEU A 957 -17.35 17.46 16.85
CA LEU A 957 -16.21 17.09 16.01
C LEU A 957 -16.57 16.02 14.98
N GLU A 958 -17.37 15.03 15.34
CA GLU A 958 -17.85 14.01 14.42
C GLU A 958 -18.77 14.61 13.35
N GLU A 959 -19.58 15.62 13.68
CA GLU A 959 -20.41 16.37 12.73
C GLU A 959 -19.56 17.20 11.75
N LEU A 960 -18.57 17.97 12.25
CA LEU A 960 -17.65 18.76 11.44
C LEU A 960 -16.72 17.88 10.58
N LEU A 961 -16.35 16.69 11.06
CA LEU A 961 -15.50 15.75 10.34
C LEU A 961 -16.31 14.83 9.41
N GLU A 962 -17.59 14.59 9.70
CA GLU A 962 -18.54 14.12 8.72
C GLU A 962 -18.69 15.12 7.58
N GLU A 963 -18.70 16.42 7.86
CA GLU A 963 -18.68 17.46 6.82
C GLU A 963 -17.42 17.34 5.94
N LYS A 964 -16.26 17.07 6.54
CA LYS A 964 -15.03 16.76 5.79
C LYS A 964 -15.05 15.43 5.02
N LYS A 965 -15.64 14.37 5.58
CA LYS A 965 -15.86 13.08 4.86
C LYS A 965 -16.86 13.24 3.72
N ARG A 966 -17.91 14.05 3.91
CA ARG A 966 -18.89 14.44 2.88
C ARG A 966 -18.21 15.19 1.74
N MET A 967 -17.17 15.97 2.03
CA MET A 967 -16.39 16.64 1.00
C MET A 967 -15.59 15.65 0.12
N GLY A 968 -15.16 14.49 0.61
CA GLY A 968 -14.49 13.46 -0.21
C GLY A 968 -13.13 12.98 0.31
N PHE A 969 -12.77 13.36 1.53
CA PHE A 969 -11.55 12.93 2.19
C PHE A 969 -11.78 11.80 3.18
N GLY A 970 -11.20 10.63 2.89
CA GLY A 970 -11.07 9.59 3.90
C GLY A 970 -10.00 9.97 4.91
N LEU A 971 -10.37 10.70 5.97
CA LEU A 971 -9.55 10.71 7.18
C LEU A 971 -9.98 9.57 8.10
N PRO A 972 -9.14 8.56 8.35
CA PRO A 972 -9.20 7.81 9.58
C PRO A 972 -8.76 8.73 10.73
N ILE A 973 -9.71 9.46 11.28
CA ILE A 973 -9.51 10.19 12.54
C ILE A 973 -9.73 9.19 13.66
N VAL A 974 -8.68 8.97 14.43
CA VAL A 974 -8.76 8.21 15.67
C VAL A 974 -9.02 9.23 16.77
N PHE A 975 -10.26 9.24 17.27
CA PHE A 975 -10.69 10.01 18.44
C PHE A 975 -10.36 9.28 19.74
#